data_AF-A0A943B7E5-F1
#
_entry.id   AF-A0A943B7E5-F1
#
_cell.length_a   1.000
_cell.length_b   1.000
_cell.length_c   1.000
_cell.angle_alpha   90.00
_cell.angle_beta   90.00
_cell.angle_gamma   90.00
#
_symmetry.space_group_name_H-M   'P 1'
#
loop_
_entity.id
_entity.type
_entity.pdbx_description
1 polymer ?
#
loop_
_entity_poly.entity_id
_entity_poly.type
_entity_poly.pdbx_seq_one_letter_code
_entity_poly.pdbx_strand_id
1 'polypeptide(L)'
;MGIRDILNKEIILFDGAMGSMLQQNGLKLGQNPEILNFTSEDIIKNIYRDYIEAGSKVITLNTFGANELKLDGTGYSVEDVFKKAMEIAKEVKGKDIFVAADIGPIGQLLEPMGTLSFDRAYEIFKRQVIAAETYGADLILIETMTDLYEIKAAILAAKENTNLPVFCTMSFEADGRTFTGCTPGSMAITLEGLGVDALGVNCSLGPNEILEIIKEIKEYTNIPLMVQPNAGLPSLSFGEISYDIGIDEYLEGIVKILDEGVSVIGGCCGTTPEYIKKIHSEIKYRQIVKRPEVKRNLICSPSKIVEIDHVRVIGERINPTGKKLFKEALRNDDLDYVLKQGIEQVEAGAEILDVNVGLPEINEAKWMRKAIVQLQGILDVPLQIDSTDREAVEAGLRYYNGKPILNSVNGEDEILDSILPLVKKYGAAVVGLTLDKRGIPETAEERVKIAKKILNKALEYGIKKEDVFIDTLVLPVSSDGKSGKETLKALELVKHELGLKTLLGVSNISFGLPNRELLNRNFLSLALGKGLDLPIVNPNISGIMETIDAYKMLYDIDKQGKSYVEKYGNTQNVAGKNTSSSKEYSLKEIIEKGLKSEAEIKTTELLKKMEPLSIVNESIIPALNSVGVKFEKGIVFLPQLIASAETVQKSFAIIKEALMKNNKEEVVKGKIILATVEGDIHDIGKNIVKVILESYGFKVIDLGKNVPAEEVLRVAREQEITLVGLSALMTTTVKSMEKTIMLIRESGLNIKVMVGGAVLTEEYAKSIGADFYAKDAMESVKIAENHFIAK
;
A
#
# COMPACT_ATOMS: atom_id res chain seq x y z
N MET A 1 34.80 8.35 -1.56
CA MET A 1 33.64 9.20 -1.23
C MET A 1 32.43 8.46 -1.76
N GLY A 2 31.51 8.07 -0.88
CA GLY A 2 30.28 7.36 -1.28
C GLY A 2 29.17 8.36 -1.60
N ILE A 3 28.08 7.90 -2.22
CA ILE A 3 26.95 8.78 -2.57
C ILE A 3 26.30 9.44 -1.33
N ARG A 4 26.31 8.76 -0.17
CA ARG A 4 25.91 9.33 1.13
C ARG A 4 26.70 10.58 1.53
N ASP A 5 27.94 10.70 1.07
CA ASP A 5 28.80 11.84 1.40
C ASP A 5 28.43 13.10 0.61
N ILE A 6 27.72 12.97 -0.52
CA ILE A 6 27.32 14.09 -1.38
C ILE A 6 25.82 14.39 -1.32
N LEU A 7 25.00 13.43 -0.86
CA LEU A 7 23.60 13.65 -0.54
C LEU A 7 23.42 14.87 0.36
N ASN A 8 22.45 15.73 0.02
CA ASN A 8 22.18 17.02 0.67
C ASN A 8 23.31 18.08 0.60
N LYS A 9 24.42 17.83 -0.09
CA LYS A 9 25.47 18.83 -0.32
C LYS A 9 25.40 19.47 -1.70
N GLU A 10 24.97 18.70 -2.69
CA GLU A 10 24.79 19.12 -4.07
C GLU A 10 23.62 18.36 -4.70
N ILE A 11 23.06 18.90 -5.79
CA ILE A 11 22.00 18.22 -6.54
C ILE A 11 22.64 17.07 -7.33
N ILE A 12 22.13 15.85 -7.13
CA ILE A 12 22.62 14.64 -7.80
C ILE A 12 21.78 14.41 -9.05
N LEU A 13 22.44 14.35 -10.22
CA LEU A 13 21.82 14.05 -11.50
C LEU A 13 21.97 12.56 -11.84
N PHE A 14 20.84 11.87 -11.95
CA PHE A 14 20.72 10.54 -12.54
C PHE A 14 20.57 10.64 -14.07
N ASP A 15 20.73 9.51 -14.74
CA ASP A 15 20.50 9.39 -16.17
C ASP A 15 19.01 9.44 -16.57
N GLY A 16 18.75 9.21 -17.86
CA GLY A 16 17.41 9.15 -18.44
C GLY A 16 16.95 7.72 -18.73
N ALA A 17 16.00 7.54 -19.65
CA ALA A 17 15.42 6.23 -19.95
C ALA A 17 16.36 5.25 -20.67
N MET A 18 16.76 4.19 -19.97
CA MET A 18 17.36 2.99 -20.59
C MET A 18 16.41 2.36 -21.63
N GLY A 19 15.17 2.05 -21.25
CA GLY A 19 14.22 1.35 -22.13
C GLY A 19 13.92 2.09 -23.44
N SER A 20 13.73 3.41 -23.39
CA SER A 20 13.49 4.24 -24.59
C SER A 20 14.72 4.29 -25.50
N MET A 21 15.92 4.38 -24.94
CA MET A 21 17.16 4.33 -25.72
C MET A 21 17.36 2.96 -26.38
N LEU A 22 17.02 1.86 -25.71
CA LEU A 22 17.08 0.52 -26.30
C LEU A 22 16.09 0.33 -27.45
N GLN A 23 14.86 0.86 -27.33
CA GLN A 23 13.88 0.86 -28.43
C GLN A 23 14.41 1.60 -29.67
N GLN A 24 15.00 2.78 -29.49
CA GLN A 24 15.61 3.55 -30.59
C GLN A 24 16.78 2.81 -31.25
N ASN A 25 17.49 1.99 -30.49
CA ASN A 25 18.61 1.17 -30.96
C ASN A 25 18.18 -0.25 -31.43
N GLY A 26 16.88 -0.46 -31.69
CA GLY A 26 16.38 -1.65 -32.38
C GLY A 26 15.96 -2.82 -31.48
N LEU A 27 15.73 -2.59 -30.17
CA LEU A 27 15.07 -3.56 -29.29
C LEU A 27 13.71 -3.93 -29.89
N LYS A 28 13.53 -5.22 -30.20
CA LYS A 28 12.29 -5.74 -30.78
C LYS A 28 11.22 -5.91 -29.71
N LEU A 29 9.95 -5.82 -30.14
CA LEU A 29 8.80 -6.14 -29.30
C LEU A 29 8.95 -7.51 -28.63
N GLY A 30 8.70 -7.56 -27.32
CA GLY A 30 8.72 -8.78 -26.51
C GLY A 30 10.11 -9.34 -26.19
N GLN A 31 11.19 -8.70 -26.63
CA GLN A 31 12.52 -9.06 -26.18
C GLN A 31 12.78 -8.48 -24.77
N ASN A 32 13.31 -9.31 -23.88
CA ASN A 32 13.68 -8.88 -22.53
C ASN A 32 14.89 -7.90 -22.62
N PRO A 33 14.77 -6.64 -22.13
CA PRO A 33 15.81 -5.63 -22.24
C PRO A 33 17.14 -6.03 -21.57
N GLU A 34 17.07 -6.75 -20.45
CA GLU A 34 18.24 -7.15 -19.67
C GLU A 34 19.12 -8.16 -20.42
N ILE A 35 18.58 -8.89 -21.40
CA ILE A 35 19.35 -9.83 -22.23
C ILE A 35 20.28 -9.11 -23.20
N LEU A 36 20.00 -7.84 -23.52
CA LEU A 36 20.89 -7.04 -24.36
C LEU A 36 22.27 -6.79 -23.73
N ASN A 37 22.41 -6.99 -22.41
CA ASN A 37 23.70 -7.02 -21.74
C ASN A 37 24.64 -8.10 -22.34
N PHE A 38 24.11 -9.18 -22.91
CA PHE A 38 24.88 -10.27 -23.50
C PHE A 38 24.92 -10.19 -25.02
N THR A 39 23.80 -9.86 -25.65
CA THR A 39 23.67 -9.93 -27.12
C THR A 39 24.07 -8.64 -27.82
N SER A 40 24.13 -7.51 -27.09
CA SER A 40 24.25 -6.17 -27.67
C SER A 40 25.00 -5.21 -26.74
N GLU A 41 26.09 -5.70 -26.16
CA GLU A 41 26.91 -4.99 -25.17
C GLU A 41 27.35 -3.58 -25.61
N ASP A 42 27.74 -3.39 -26.88
CA ASP A 42 28.17 -2.09 -27.39
C ASP A 42 27.06 -1.03 -27.35
N ILE A 43 25.80 -1.43 -27.54
CA ILE A 43 24.65 -0.52 -27.41
C ILE A 43 24.53 -0.04 -25.97
N ILE A 44 24.62 -0.95 -24.99
CA ILE A 44 24.56 -0.60 -23.56
C ILE A 44 25.72 0.33 -23.18
N LYS A 45 26.94 0.02 -23.63
CA LYS A 45 28.13 0.88 -23.41
C LYS A 45 27.91 2.29 -23.95
N ASN A 46 27.35 2.42 -25.14
CA ASN A 46 27.13 3.72 -25.76
C ASN A 46 26.06 4.51 -25.00
N ILE A 47 24.96 3.88 -24.59
CA ILE A 47 23.91 4.56 -23.79
C ILE A 47 24.51 5.10 -22.48
N TYR A 48 25.31 4.31 -21.77
CA TYR A 48 26.00 4.78 -20.57
C TYR A 48 26.93 5.95 -20.85
N ARG A 49 27.74 5.89 -21.92
CA ARG A 49 28.62 7.00 -22.30
C ARG A 49 27.83 8.26 -22.62
N ASP A 50 26.76 8.14 -23.39
CA ASP A 50 25.93 9.28 -23.80
C ASP A 50 25.34 10.01 -22.59
N TYR A 51 24.85 9.27 -21.59
CA TYR A 51 24.33 9.86 -20.35
C TYR A 51 25.43 10.43 -19.44
N ILE A 52 26.60 9.80 -19.37
CA ILE A 52 27.76 10.35 -18.63
C ILE A 52 28.22 11.66 -19.28
N GLU A 53 28.33 11.70 -20.62
CA GLU A 53 28.70 12.89 -21.38
C GLU A 53 27.65 14.01 -21.30
N ALA A 54 26.38 13.65 -21.14
CA ALA A 54 25.30 14.58 -20.85
C ALA A 54 25.38 15.20 -19.43
N GLY A 55 26.21 14.65 -18.54
CA GLY A 55 26.47 15.19 -17.21
C GLY A 55 25.84 14.40 -16.06
N SER A 56 25.36 13.18 -16.32
CA SER A 56 24.87 12.28 -15.26
C SER A 56 26.00 11.94 -14.30
N LYS A 57 25.69 11.97 -13.00
CA LYS A 57 26.60 11.55 -11.92
C LYS A 57 26.32 10.12 -11.47
N VAL A 58 25.11 9.63 -11.72
CA VAL A 58 24.69 8.26 -11.48
C VAL A 58 24.14 7.68 -12.77
N ILE A 59 24.59 6.48 -13.15
CA ILE A 59 23.99 5.69 -14.21
C ILE A 59 23.24 4.50 -13.62
N THR A 60 22.12 4.13 -14.23
CA THR A 60 21.29 2.98 -13.86
C THR A 60 21.70 1.74 -14.64
N LEU A 61 21.95 0.63 -13.95
CA LEU A 61 22.24 -0.64 -14.62
C LEU A 61 21.03 -1.10 -15.43
N ASN A 62 21.27 -1.75 -16.56
CA ASN A 62 20.19 -2.39 -17.34
C ASN A 62 19.75 -3.69 -16.63
N THR A 63 19.11 -3.52 -15.47
CA THR A 63 18.71 -4.56 -14.53
C THR A 63 17.29 -4.41 -13.99
N PHE A 64 16.51 -3.42 -14.49
CA PHE A 64 15.15 -3.10 -14.04
C PHE A 64 14.27 -4.36 -13.84
N GLY A 65 14.21 -5.21 -14.86
CA GLY A 65 13.45 -6.46 -14.89
C GLY A 65 14.25 -7.71 -14.48
N ALA A 66 15.45 -7.58 -13.94
CA ALA A 66 16.37 -8.69 -13.66
C ALA A 66 15.97 -9.49 -12.40
N ASN A 67 14.77 -10.06 -12.39
CA ASN A 67 14.31 -11.00 -11.37
C ASN A 67 14.00 -12.36 -11.98
N GLU A 68 14.01 -13.40 -11.16
CA GLU A 68 13.91 -14.78 -11.64
C GLU A 68 12.59 -15.12 -12.36
N LEU A 69 11.49 -14.41 -12.08
CA LEU A 69 10.22 -14.63 -12.78
C LEU A 69 10.23 -14.02 -14.18
N LYS A 70 10.91 -12.88 -14.35
CA LYS A 70 11.03 -12.19 -15.64
C LYS A 70 12.17 -12.72 -16.52
N LEU A 71 13.17 -13.36 -15.90
CA LEU A 71 14.29 -14.02 -16.58
C LEU A 71 14.00 -15.49 -16.93
N ASP A 72 12.87 -16.04 -16.51
CA ASP A 72 12.50 -17.41 -16.84
C ASP A 72 12.46 -17.63 -18.36
N GLY A 73 13.03 -18.74 -18.82
CA GLY A 73 13.16 -19.07 -20.24
C GLY A 73 14.23 -18.29 -21.02
N THR A 74 14.93 -17.31 -20.42
CA THR A 74 15.98 -16.54 -21.13
C THR A 74 17.33 -17.24 -21.20
N GLY A 75 17.58 -18.21 -20.30
CA GLY A 75 18.87 -18.92 -20.18
C GLY A 75 19.89 -18.23 -19.27
N TYR A 76 19.57 -17.09 -18.68
CA TYR A 76 20.46 -16.34 -17.78
C TYR A 76 19.89 -16.24 -16.36
N SER A 77 20.76 -16.32 -15.36
CA SER A 77 20.38 -16.10 -13.96
C SER A 77 20.37 -14.61 -13.60
N VAL A 78 19.78 -14.28 -12.45
CA VAL A 78 19.85 -12.93 -11.85
C VAL A 78 21.32 -12.51 -11.70
N GLU A 79 22.15 -13.40 -11.16
CA GLU A 79 23.57 -13.15 -10.93
C GLU A 79 24.32 -12.88 -12.24
N ASP A 80 24.03 -13.63 -13.31
CA ASP A 80 24.66 -13.41 -14.62
C ASP A 80 24.35 -12.00 -15.15
N VAL A 81 23.07 -11.60 -15.09
CA VAL A 81 22.61 -10.29 -15.59
C VAL A 81 23.28 -9.16 -14.82
N PHE A 82 23.26 -9.19 -13.48
CA PHE A 82 23.90 -8.17 -12.65
C PHE A 82 25.42 -8.12 -12.87
N LYS A 83 26.07 -9.28 -12.96
CA LYS A 83 27.51 -9.36 -13.25
C LYS A 83 27.83 -8.69 -14.58
N LYS A 84 27.10 -9.05 -15.64
CA LYS A 84 27.37 -8.56 -16.99
C LYS A 84 27.07 -7.08 -17.12
N ALA A 85 25.93 -6.60 -16.61
CA ALA A 85 25.59 -5.18 -16.59
C ALA A 85 26.67 -4.36 -15.86
N MET A 86 27.19 -4.87 -14.75
CA MET A 86 28.24 -4.19 -13.98
C MET A 86 29.61 -4.23 -14.68
N GLU A 87 29.97 -5.33 -15.35
CA GLU A 87 31.18 -5.39 -16.20
C GLU A 87 31.15 -4.30 -17.27
N ILE A 88 30.02 -4.16 -17.95
CA ILE A 88 29.79 -3.13 -18.97
C ILE A 88 29.94 -1.73 -18.38
N ALA A 89 29.27 -1.46 -17.25
CA ALA A 89 29.34 -0.17 -16.58
C ALA A 89 30.78 0.16 -16.13
N LYS A 90 31.56 -0.82 -15.66
CA LYS A 90 32.97 -0.62 -15.25
C LYS A 90 33.88 -0.21 -16.40
N GLU A 91 33.59 -0.63 -17.64
CA GLU A 91 34.40 -0.25 -18.81
C GLU A 91 34.21 1.20 -19.23
N VAL A 92 33.08 1.81 -18.88
CA VAL A 92 32.72 3.16 -19.31
C VAL A 92 32.71 4.17 -18.17
N LYS A 93 32.57 3.73 -16.91
CA LYS A 93 32.47 4.64 -15.77
C LYS A 93 33.79 5.35 -15.49
N GLY A 94 33.71 6.68 -15.34
CA GLY A 94 34.81 7.49 -14.80
C GLY A 94 34.95 7.33 -13.28
N LYS A 95 35.98 7.95 -12.71
CA LYS A 95 36.23 7.92 -11.25
C LYS A 95 35.12 8.57 -10.41
N ASP A 96 34.39 9.51 -10.99
CA ASP A 96 33.40 10.34 -10.31
C ASP A 96 31.94 9.93 -10.62
N ILE A 97 31.74 8.77 -11.26
CA ILE A 97 30.43 8.24 -11.65
C ILE A 97 30.03 7.09 -10.72
N PHE A 98 28.85 7.19 -10.13
CA PHE A 98 28.23 6.12 -9.36
C PHE A 98 27.37 5.23 -10.25
N VAL A 99 27.25 3.97 -9.88
CA VAL A 99 26.42 2.99 -10.58
C VAL A 99 25.30 2.52 -9.65
N ALA A 100 24.06 2.73 -10.05
CA ALA A 100 22.88 2.25 -9.34
C ALA A 100 22.44 0.89 -9.89
N ALA A 101 22.28 -0.07 -8.99
CA ALA A 101 21.53 -1.30 -9.28
C ALA A 101 20.04 -0.95 -9.38
N ASP A 102 19.52 -0.96 -10.60
CA ASP A 102 18.12 -0.65 -10.89
C ASP A 102 17.25 -1.90 -10.68
N ILE A 103 16.24 -1.78 -9.83
CA ILE A 103 15.34 -2.87 -9.42
C ILE A 103 13.90 -2.36 -9.52
N GLY A 104 13.19 -2.84 -10.55
CA GLY A 104 11.77 -2.59 -10.76
C GLY A 104 10.86 -3.60 -10.04
N PRO A 105 9.53 -3.46 -10.21
CA PRO A 105 8.55 -4.37 -9.62
C PRO A 105 8.68 -5.79 -10.18
N ILE A 106 8.36 -6.79 -9.35
CA ILE A 106 8.38 -8.21 -9.71
C ILE A 106 7.39 -8.48 -10.85
N GLY A 107 6.27 -7.75 -10.87
CA GLY A 107 5.23 -7.87 -11.89
C GLY A 107 4.10 -8.84 -11.50
N GLN A 108 3.97 -9.17 -10.22
CA GLN A 108 2.86 -9.94 -9.64
C GLN A 108 2.32 -9.23 -8.40
N LEU A 109 1.00 -9.28 -8.20
CA LEU A 109 0.37 -8.76 -6.98
C LEU A 109 0.72 -9.62 -5.76
N LEU A 110 0.97 -8.95 -4.64
CA LEU A 110 1.17 -9.61 -3.36
C LEU A 110 -0.16 -10.07 -2.74
N GLU A 111 -0.10 -11.13 -1.94
CA GLU A 111 -1.23 -11.53 -1.08
C GLU A 111 -1.63 -10.39 -0.11
N PRO A 112 -2.94 -10.17 0.14
CA PRO A 112 -4.07 -11.00 -0.30
C PRO A 112 -4.63 -10.64 -1.69
N MET A 113 -4.10 -9.63 -2.39
CA MET A 113 -4.62 -9.21 -3.70
C MET A 113 -4.24 -10.16 -4.84
N GLY A 114 -3.11 -10.84 -4.70
CA GLY A 114 -2.57 -11.77 -5.68
C GLY A 114 -2.06 -13.06 -5.06
N THR A 115 -1.14 -13.72 -5.76
CA THR A 115 -0.64 -15.06 -5.41
C THR A 115 0.78 -15.04 -4.85
N LEU A 116 1.47 -13.90 -4.92
CA LEU A 116 2.84 -13.78 -4.44
C LEU A 116 2.85 -13.48 -2.95
N SER A 117 3.38 -14.37 -2.12
CA SER A 117 3.51 -14.09 -0.70
C SER A 117 4.60 -13.04 -0.44
N PHE A 118 4.45 -12.26 0.62
CA PHE A 118 5.45 -11.27 1.05
C PHE A 118 6.86 -11.89 1.20
N ASP A 119 6.94 -13.08 1.80
CA ASP A 119 8.21 -13.78 2.01
C ASP A 119 8.85 -14.19 0.67
N ARG A 120 8.03 -14.57 -0.32
CA ARG A 120 8.51 -14.91 -1.65
C ARG A 120 9.01 -13.68 -2.39
N ALA A 121 8.29 -12.56 -2.31
CA ALA A 121 8.73 -11.28 -2.85
C ALA A 121 10.07 -10.85 -2.23
N TYR A 122 10.19 -10.96 -0.91
CA TYR A 122 11.43 -10.69 -0.18
C TYR A 122 12.61 -11.54 -0.69
N GLU A 123 12.45 -12.86 -0.86
CA GLU A 123 13.55 -13.71 -1.36
C GLU A 123 13.94 -13.39 -2.81
N ILE A 124 12.98 -12.99 -3.66
CA ILE A 124 13.27 -12.52 -5.02
C ILE A 124 14.15 -11.27 -4.98
N PHE A 125 13.74 -10.24 -4.22
CA PHE A 125 14.51 -9.01 -4.09
C PHE A 125 15.87 -9.24 -3.42
N LYS A 126 15.92 -10.10 -2.40
CA LYS A 126 17.15 -10.45 -1.67
C LYS A 126 18.22 -10.98 -2.63
N ARG A 127 17.83 -11.83 -3.57
CA ARG A 127 18.75 -12.34 -4.60
C ARG A 127 19.32 -11.22 -5.47
N GLN A 128 18.49 -10.27 -5.88
CA GLN A 128 18.91 -9.11 -6.70
C GLN A 128 19.87 -8.19 -5.94
N VAL A 129 19.54 -7.82 -4.70
CA VAL A 129 20.37 -6.88 -3.91
C VAL A 129 21.71 -7.48 -3.49
N ILE A 130 21.76 -8.79 -3.18
CA ILE A 130 23.03 -9.49 -2.92
C ILE A 130 23.90 -9.50 -4.18
N ALA A 131 23.32 -9.76 -5.35
CA ALA A 131 24.05 -9.69 -6.62
C ALA A 131 24.58 -8.26 -6.89
N ALA A 132 23.77 -7.23 -6.64
CA ALA A 132 24.17 -5.83 -6.77
C ALA A 132 25.42 -5.49 -5.94
N GLU A 133 25.43 -5.82 -4.63
CA GLU A 133 26.59 -5.57 -3.76
C GLU A 133 27.80 -6.43 -4.16
N THR A 134 27.57 -7.70 -4.48
CA THR A 134 28.64 -8.65 -4.88
C THR A 134 29.41 -8.17 -6.10
N TYR A 135 28.71 -7.66 -7.12
CA TYR A 135 29.36 -7.22 -8.36
C TYR A 135 29.85 -5.76 -8.32
N GLY A 136 29.48 -5.01 -7.28
CA GLY A 136 30.04 -3.70 -6.94
C GLY A 136 29.23 -2.51 -7.44
N ALA A 137 27.90 -2.59 -7.36
CA ALA A 137 27.04 -1.41 -7.45
C ALA A 137 27.33 -0.44 -6.29
N ASP A 138 27.16 0.86 -6.52
CA ASP A 138 27.43 1.91 -5.53
C ASP A 138 26.18 2.24 -4.69
N LEU A 139 24.99 1.95 -5.20
CA LEU A 139 23.70 2.04 -4.51
C LEU A 139 22.66 1.10 -5.13
N ILE A 140 21.54 0.92 -4.43
CA ILE A 140 20.33 0.25 -4.90
C ILE A 140 19.28 1.32 -5.20
N LEU A 141 18.69 1.27 -6.39
CA LEU A 141 17.52 2.03 -6.79
C LEU A 141 16.34 1.08 -6.91
N ILE A 142 15.37 1.20 -6.00
CA ILE A 142 14.08 0.51 -6.08
C ILE A 142 13.11 1.49 -6.73
N GLU A 143 12.67 1.26 -7.97
CA GLU A 143 11.88 2.25 -8.70
C GLU A 143 10.63 1.69 -9.39
N THR A 144 9.73 2.60 -9.78
CA THR A 144 8.49 2.29 -10.51
C THR A 144 7.56 1.31 -9.77
N MET A 145 7.63 1.32 -8.44
CA MET A 145 6.78 0.47 -7.61
C MET A 145 5.39 1.10 -7.42
N THR A 146 4.34 0.27 -7.47
CA THR A 146 2.93 0.71 -7.35
C THR A 146 2.22 0.11 -6.12
N ASP A 147 2.91 -0.75 -5.37
CA ASP A 147 2.46 -1.33 -4.12
C ASP A 147 3.46 -1.03 -3.00
N LEU A 148 2.99 -0.37 -1.94
CA LEU A 148 3.81 -0.07 -0.76
C LEU A 148 4.27 -1.34 -0.04
N TYR A 149 3.51 -2.44 -0.14
CA TYR A 149 3.86 -3.69 0.50
C TYR A 149 5.01 -4.41 -0.21
N GLU A 150 5.01 -4.40 -1.53
CA GLU A 150 6.12 -4.88 -2.36
C GLU A 150 7.40 -4.09 -2.08
N ILE A 151 7.30 -2.75 -1.98
CA ILE A 151 8.42 -1.88 -1.60
C ILE A 151 8.96 -2.25 -0.24
N LYS A 152 8.09 -2.50 0.75
CA LYS A 152 8.54 -2.92 2.08
C LYS A 152 9.34 -4.22 1.99
N ALA A 153 8.91 -5.20 1.20
CA ALA A 153 9.68 -6.43 0.98
C ALA A 153 11.06 -6.12 0.34
N ALA A 154 11.11 -5.26 -0.67
CA ALA A 154 12.33 -4.87 -1.37
C ALA A 154 13.32 -4.11 -0.46
N ILE A 155 12.84 -3.14 0.32
CA ILE A 155 13.68 -2.37 1.25
C ILE A 155 14.19 -3.28 2.38
N LEU A 156 13.34 -4.14 2.95
CA LEU A 156 13.81 -5.09 3.96
C LEU A 156 14.87 -6.03 3.38
N ALA A 157 14.68 -6.53 2.16
CA ALA A 157 15.69 -7.34 1.48
C ALA A 157 17.01 -6.59 1.33
N ALA A 158 16.98 -5.32 0.89
CA ALA A 158 18.17 -4.48 0.76
C ALA A 158 18.86 -4.22 2.11
N LYS A 159 18.11 -3.77 3.13
CA LYS A 159 18.64 -3.37 4.44
C LYS A 159 19.12 -4.54 5.30
N GLU A 160 18.54 -5.73 5.13
CA GLU A 160 18.93 -6.92 5.89
C GLU A 160 20.12 -7.66 5.28
N ASN A 161 20.43 -7.45 3.99
CA ASN A 161 21.42 -8.25 3.26
C ASN A 161 22.56 -7.43 2.62
N THR A 162 22.51 -6.10 2.67
CA THR A 162 23.55 -5.22 2.07
C THR A 162 23.80 -3.98 2.93
N ASN A 163 24.93 -3.32 2.72
CA ASN A 163 25.22 -2.00 3.33
C ASN A 163 25.04 -0.83 2.35
N LEU A 164 24.59 -1.13 1.12
CA LEU A 164 24.43 -0.14 0.07
C LEU A 164 23.40 0.93 0.45
N PRO A 165 23.59 2.18 -0.01
CA PRO A 165 22.54 3.19 0.00
C PRO A 165 21.32 2.72 -0.78
N VAL A 166 20.12 2.97 -0.24
CA VAL A 166 18.84 2.57 -0.85
C VAL A 166 18.07 3.82 -1.23
N PHE A 167 17.88 4.04 -2.52
CA PHE A 167 17.01 5.08 -3.06
C PHE A 167 15.72 4.39 -3.51
N CYS A 168 14.57 4.97 -3.19
CA CYS A 168 13.30 4.33 -3.49
C CYS A 168 12.28 5.31 -4.06
N THR A 169 11.69 4.96 -5.20
CA THR A 169 10.65 5.75 -5.86
C THR A 169 9.37 4.93 -6.05
N MET A 170 8.23 5.61 -6.01
CA MET A 170 6.93 5.06 -6.40
C MET A 170 6.42 5.77 -7.65
N SER A 171 5.52 5.09 -8.37
CA SER A 171 4.77 5.70 -9.46
C SER A 171 3.31 5.92 -9.06
N PHE A 172 2.82 7.12 -9.31
CA PHE A 172 1.47 7.57 -8.98
C PHE A 172 0.68 7.89 -10.25
N GLU A 173 -0.63 7.72 -10.18
CA GLU A 173 -1.56 8.17 -11.20
C GLU A 173 -1.88 9.66 -11.03
N ALA A 174 -2.55 10.25 -12.04
CA ALA A 174 -2.86 11.68 -12.06
C ALA A 174 -3.80 12.14 -10.92
N ASP A 175 -4.50 11.20 -10.26
CA ASP A 175 -5.33 11.46 -9.09
C ASP A 175 -4.53 11.57 -7.78
N GLY A 176 -3.21 11.41 -7.85
CA GLY A 176 -2.31 11.47 -6.70
C GLY A 176 -2.30 10.19 -5.86
N ARG A 177 -2.78 9.06 -6.40
CA ARG A 177 -2.71 7.75 -5.72
C ARG A 177 -1.99 6.72 -6.57
N THR A 178 -1.47 5.70 -5.91
CA THR A 178 -1.04 4.50 -6.62
C THR A 178 -2.25 3.63 -6.94
N PHE A 179 -2.05 2.69 -7.85
CA PHE A 179 -3.03 1.66 -8.19
C PHE A 179 -3.62 0.90 -6.98
N THR A 180 -2.83 0.70 -5.93
CA THR A 180 -3.27 0.03 -4.68
C THR A 180 -3.95 0.97 -3.68
N GLY A 181 -4.08 2.26 -4.01
CA GLY A 181 -4.68 3.29 -3.16
C GLY A 181 -3.71 4.01 -2.23
N CYS A 182 -2.41 3.69 -2.29
CA CYS A 182 -1.38 4.32 -1.45
C CYS A 182 -1.27 5.83 -1.74
N THR A 183 -1.18 6.65 -0.68
CA THR A 183 -0.97 8.09 -0.79
C THR A 183 0.50 8.49 -0.76
N PRO A 184 0.89 9.61 -1.39
CA PRO A 184 2.26 10.12 -1.36
C PRO A 184 2.79 10.35 0.07
N GLY A 185 1.96 10.91 0.95
CA GLY A 185 2.35 11.06 2.36
C GLY A 185 2.54 9.72 3.09
N SER A 186 1.72 8.69 2.81
CA SER A 186 1.85 7.38 3.45
C SER A 186 3.11 6.65 3.00
N MET A 187 3.43 6.75 1.71
CA MET A 187 4.74 6.35 1.17
C MET A 187 5.86 7.05 1.93
N ALA A 188 5.83 8.38 2.01
CA ALA A 188 6.89 9.18 2.62
C ALA A 188 7.20 8.75 4.06
N ILE A 189 6.15 8.62 4.88
CA ILE A 189 6.24 8.19 6.28
C ILE A 189 6.84 6.77 6.40
N THR A 190 6.38 5.86 5.55
CA THR A 190 6.77 4.45 5.60
C THR A 190 8.22 4.26 5.17
N LEU A 191 8.63 4.88 4.05
CA LEU A 191 9.98 4.67 3.52
C LEU A 191 11.05 5.32 4.40
N GLU A 192 10.76 6.50 4.96
CA GLU A 192 11.62 7.11 5.97
C GLU A 192 11.75 6.22 7.21
N GLY A 193 10.64 5.62 7.66
CA GLY A 193 10.63 4.66 8.77
C GLY A 193 11.51 3.44 8.51
N LEU A 194 11.49 2.90 7.28
CA LEU A 194 12.33 1.78 6.84
C LEU A 194 13.80 2.21 6.59
N GLY A 195 14.10 3.49 6.69
CA GLY A 195 15.45 4.03 6.67
C GLY A 195 16.09 4.14 5.28
N VAL A 196 15.32 4.36 4.22
CA VAL A 196 15.90 4.66 2.90
C VAL A 196 16.72 5.96 2.91
N ASP A 197 17.69 6.05 2.02
CA ASP A 197 18.65 7.17 1.94
C ASP A 197 18.09 8.34 1.09
N ALA A 198 17.18 8.06 0.17
CA ALA A 198 16.36 9.03 -0.57
C ALA A 198 15.02 8.40 -0.95
N LEU A 199 13.95 9.20 -1.00
CA LEU A 199 12.64 8.74 -1.47
C LEU A 199 12.09 9.66 -2.57
N GLY A 200 11.18 9.17 -3.41
CA GLY A 200 10.74 9.99 -4.53
C GLY A 200 9.66 9.43 -5.45
N VAL A 201 9.49 10.09 -6.58
CA VAL A 201 8.52 9.71 -7.61
C VAL A 201 9.21 9.57 -8.95
N ASN A 202 8.86 8.52 -9.69
CA ASN A 202 9.28 8.35 -11.06
C ASN A 202 8.16 7.80 -11.95
N CYS A 203 8.33 7.96 -13.26
CA CYS A 203 7.45 7.44 -14.29
C CYS A 203 6.00 7.96 -14.21
N SER A 204 5.13 7.43 -15.07
CA SER A 204 3.69 7.71 -15.28
C SER A 204 3.32 9.14 -15.67
N LEU A 205 3.96 10.15 -15.09
CA LEU A 205 3.56 11.55 -15.15
C LEU A 205 4.71 12.45 -15.62
N GLY A 206 4.35 13.60 -16.18
CA GLY A 206 5.28 14.64 -16.54
C GLY A 206 5.72 15.47 -15.32
N PRO A 207 6.67 16.41 -15.50
CA PRO A 207 7.16 17.25 -14.41
C PRO A 207 6.07 18.09 -13.73
N ASN A 208 5.10 18.60 -14.49
CA ASN A 208 4.07 19.50 -13.95
C ASN A 208 3.10 18.76 -13.03
N GLU A 209 2.71 17.53 -13.38
CA GLU A 209 1.83 16.70 -12.55
C GLU A 209 2.56 16.17 -11.31
N ILE A 210 3.83 15.76 -11.45
CA ILE A 210 4.64 15.30 -10.31
C ILE A 210 4.85 16.40 -9.27
N LEU A 211 4.87 17.68 -9.67
CA LEU A 211 5.07 18.80 -8.76
C LEU A 211 4.08 18.79 -7.58
N GLU A 212 2.79 18.51 -7.84
CA GLU A 212 1.78 18.48 -6.77
C GLU A 212 1.99 17.30 -5.81
N ILE A 213 2.42 16.14 -6.34
CA ILE A 213 2.78 14.98 -5.52
C ILE A 213 3.97 15.30 -4.61
N ILE A 214 4.99 16.01 -5.14
CA ILE A 214 6.18 16.40 -4.37
C ILE A 214 5.85 17.41 -3.27
N LYS A 215 4.92 18.34 -3.54
CA LYS A 215 4.41 19.26 -2.52
C LYS A 215 3.71 18.52 -1.38
N GLU A 216 3.03 17.41 -1.65
CA GLU A 216 2.49 16.56 -0.59
C GLU A 216 3.60 15.83 0.15
N ILE A 217 4.49 15.12 -0.56
CA ILE A 217 5.56 14.30 0.05
C ILE A 217 6.42 15.11 1.03
N LYS A 218 6.79 16.34 0.65
CA LYS A 218 7.69 17.17 1.47
C LYS A 218 7.11 17.52 2.86
N GLU A 219 5.79 17.50 3.03
CA GLU A 219 5.11 17.78 4.31
C GLU A 219 5.24 16.65 5.34
N TYR A 220 5.71 15.48 4.90
CA TYR A 220 5.72 14.24 5.69
C TYR A 220 7.10 13.61 5.87
N THR A 221 8.16 14.17 5.26
CA THR A 221 9.50 13.58 5.37
C THR A 221 10.64 14.59 5.45
N ASN A 222 11.68 14.21 6.19
CA ASN A 222 12.95 14.95 6.28
C ASN A 222 14.06 14.38 5.39
N ILE A 223 13.84 13.25 4.71
CA ILE A 223 14.89 12.62 3.90
C ILE A 223 14.99 13.24 2.50
N PRO A 224 16.13 13.11 1.79
CA PRO A 224 16.31 13.63 0.43
C PRO A 224 15.18 13.21 -0.52
N LEU A 225 14.71 14.15 -1.34
CA LEU A 225 13.67 13.91 -2.33
C LEU A 225 14.29 13.64 -3.70
N MET A 226 13.76 12.63 -4.39
CA MET A 226 14.17 12.17 -5.71
C MET A 226 13.02 12.29 -6.73
N VAL A 227 13.32 12.76 -7.94
CA VAL A 227 12.31 12.86 -9.01
C VAL A 227 12.88 12.47 -10.37
N GLN A 228 12.18 11.58 -11.09
CA GLN A 228 12.51 11.17 -12.46
C GLN A 228 11.24 11.15 -13.33
N PRO A 229 10.81 12.30 -13.89
CA PRO A 229 9.59 12.41 -14.69
C PRO A 229 9.69 11.73 -16.05
N ASN A 230 8.54 11.44 -16.66
CA ASN A 230 8.45 11.11 -18.08
C ASN A 230 8.50 12.38 -18.94
N ALA A 231 8.98 12.26 -20.19
CA ALA A 231 8.93 13.33 -21.19
C ALA A 231 7.52 13.52 -21.81
N GLY A 232 6.45 13.17 -21.07
CA GLY A 232 5.06 13.15 -21.53
C GLY A 232 4.45 11.75 -21.52
N LEU A 233 3.18 11.66 -21.92
CA LEU A 233 2.52 10.38 -22.18
C LEU A 233 2.98 9.83 -23.55
N PRO A 234 3.03 8.50 -23.72
CA PRO A 234 3.36 7.90 -25.01
C PRO A 234 2.22 8.13 -26.01
N SER A 235 2.51 8.79 -27.13
CA SER A 235 1.62 8.96 -28.27
C SER A 235 2.19 8.23 -29.50
N LEU A 236 1.33 7.74 -30.39
CA LEU A 236 1.77 7.09 -31.63
C LEU A 236 1.77 8.12 -32.77
N SER A 237 2.95 8.56 -33.21
CA SER A 237 3.11 9.40 -34.40
C SER A 237 3.86 8.61 -35.47
N PHE A 238 3.24 8.39 -36.64
CA PHE A 238 3.86 7.73 -37.81
C PHE A 238 4.43 6.30 -37.56
N GLY A 239 3.85 5.55 -36.61
CA GLY A 239 4.29 4.18 -36.30
C GLY A 239 5.48 4.09 -35.32
N GLU A 240 5.94 5.23 -34.79
CA GLU A 240 6.91 5.33 -33.70
C GLU A 240 6.24 5.89 -32.43
N ILE A 241 6.78 5.55 -31.26
CA ILE A 241 6.29 6.07 -29.98
C ILE A 241 6.95 7.44 -29.77
N SER A 242 6.16 8.50 -29.88
CA SER A 242 6.56 9.88 -29.51
C SER A 242 6.12 10.20 -28.09
N TYR A 243 6.79 11.18 -27.47
CA TYR A 243 6.41 11.72 -26.17
C TYR A 243 6.10 13.21 -26.35
N ASP A 244 5.03 13.67 -25.70
CA ASP A 244 4.37 14.92 -26.09
C ASP A 244 4.95 16.20 -25.46
N ILE A 245 5.86 16.10 -24.48
CA ILE A 245 6.43 17.27 -23.80
C ILE A 245 7.78 17.62 -24.45
N GLY A 246 7.90 18.85 -24.93
CA GLY A 246 9.17 19.38 -25.45
C GLY A 246 10.19 19.65 -24.32
N ILE A 247 11.48 19.65 -24.66
CA ILE A 247 12.58 19.84 -23.70
C ILE A 247 12.46 21.13 -22.87
N ASP A 248 12.04 22.24 -23.47
CA ASP A 248 11.94 23.53 -22.77
C ASP A 248 10.79 23.50 -21.74
N GLU A 249 9.63 22.97 -22.11
CA GLU A 249 8.50 22.77 -21.19
C GLU A 249 8.87 21.80 -20.05
N TYR A 250 9.55 20.72 -20.39
CA TYR A 250 10.06 19.76 -19.42
C TYR A 250 10.98 20.45 -18.40
N LEU A 251 11.91 21.27 -18.88
CA LEU A 251 12.88 21.98 -18.03
C LEU A 251 12.18 23.01 -17.11
N GLU A 252 11.17 23.73 -17.59
CA GLU A 252 10.39 24.65 -16.76
C GLU A 252 9.73 23.93 -15.57
N GLY A 253 9.19 22.72 -15.81
CA GLY A 253 8.64 21.89 -14.75
C GLY A 253 9.71 21.39 -13.78
N ILE A 254 10.86 20.95 -14.28
CA ILE A 254 12.01 20.54 -13.45
C ILE A 254 12.47 21.67 -12.53
N VAL A 255 12.57 22.91 -13.02
CA VAL A 255 12.97 24.06 -12.20
C VAL A 255 12.02 24.25 -11.01
N LYS A 256 10.70 24.17 -11.25
CA LYS A 256 9.69 24.24 -10.18
C LYS A 256 9.84 23.11 -9.16
N ILE A 257 10.09 21.89 -9.61
CA ILE A 257 10.33 20.73 -8.73
C ILE A 257 11.58 20.95 -7.87
N LEU A 258 12.64 21.47 -8.47
CA LEU A 258 13.87 21.79 -7.77
C LEU A 258 13.67 22.94 -6.77
N ASP A 259 12.73 23.86 -6.99
CA ASP A 259 12.36 24.95 -6.05
C ASP A 259 11.70 24.40 -4.78
N GLU A 260 11.09 23.21 -4.85
CA GLU A 260 10.49 22.51 -3.70
C GLU A 260 11.51 21.77 -2.82
N GLY A 261 12.81 21.84 -3.16
CA GLY A 261 13.89 21.24 -2.36
C GLY A 261 14.23 19.80 -2.74
N VAL A 262 13.90 19.39 -3.96
CA VAL A 262 14.40 18.13 -4.56
C VAL A 262 15.91 18.20 -4.74
N SER A 263 16.61 17.15 -4.29
CA SER A 263 18.08 17.07 -4.29
C SER A 263 18.63 15.92 -5.14
N VAL A 264 17.77 15.04 -5.64
CA VAL A 264 18.10 14.01 -6.62
C VAL A 264 17.14 14.14 -7.80
N ILE A 265 17.66 14.30 -9.02
CA ILE A 265 16.84 14.49 -10.22
C ILE A 265 17.36 13.61 -11.35
N GLY A 266 16.50 13.13 -12.22
CA GLY A 266 16.86 12.41 -13.45
C GLY A 266 15.71 12.42 -14.44
N GLY A 267 15.70 11.45 -15.34
CA GLY A 267 14.59 11.23 -16.27
C GLY A 267 14.12 9.78 -16.31
N CYS A 268 12.86 9.57 -16.68
CA CYS A 268 12.28 8.26 -16.94
C CYS A 268 11.87 8.16 -18.43
N CYS A 269 10.76 7.51 -18.77
CA CYS A 269 10.38 7.20 -20.15
C CYS A 269 10.38 8.45 -21.07
N GLY A 270 11.00 8.32 -22.23
CA GLY A 270 11.12 9.39 -23.23
C GLY A 270 12.28 10.36 -23.03
N THR A 271 13.00 10.30 -21.91
CA THR A 271 14.12 11.23 -21.63
C THR A 271 15.43 10.75 -22.26
N THR A 272 15.92 11.50 -23.24
CA THR A 272 17.19 11.23 -23.96
C THR A 272 18.39 11.98 -23.32
N PRO A 273 19.64 11.73 -23.74
CA PRO A 273 20.79 12.51 -23.30
C PRO A 273 20.65 14.02 -23.49
N GLU A 274 19.83 14.48 -24.43
CA GLU A 274 19.56 15.92 -24.64
C GLU A 274 18.83 16.55 -23.45
N TYR A 275 17.83 15.85 -22.89
CA TYR A 275 17.12 16.28 -21.68
C TYR A 275 18.07 16.36 -20.49
N ILE A 276 18.87 15.32 -20.29
CA ILE A 276 19.82 15.26 -19.17
C ILE A 276 20.86 16.39 -19.26
N LYS A 277 21.35 16.70 -20.47
CA LYS A 277 22.28 17.81 -20.68
C LYS A 277 21.68 19.18 -20.34
N LYS A 278 20.39 19.37 -20.62
CA LYS A 278 19.66 20.59 -20.27
C LYS A 278 19.47 20.71 -18.76
N ILE A 279 19.08 19.63 -18.09
CA ILE A 279 19.00 19.57 -16.62
C ILE A 279 20.37 19.85 -16.00
N HIS A 280 21.44 19.22 -16.51
CA HIS A 280 22.81 19.44 -16.03
C HIS A 280 23.22 20.91 -16.09
N SER A 281 22.91 21.57 -17.22
CA SER A 281 23.21 22.99 -17.42
C SER A 281 22.49 23.89 -16.43
N GLU A 282 21.26 23.53 -16.05
CA GLU A 282 20.45 24.25 -15.07
C GLU A 282 20.96 24.04 -13.63
N ILE A 283 21.23 22.80 -13.22
CA ILE A 283 21.60 22.49 -11.83
C ILE A 283 23.03 22.90 -11.47
N LYS A 284 23.93 23.06 -12.46
CA LYS A 284 25.36 23.36 -12.24
C LYS A 284 25.62 24.58 -11.35
N TYR A 285 24.72 25.56 -11.38
CA TYR A 285 24.83 26.81 -10.62
C TYR A 285 23.84 26.89 -9.45
N ARG A 286 23.11 25.81 -9.18
CA ARG A 286 21.99 25.79 -8.26
C ARG A 286 22.37 25.14 -6.93
N GLN A 287 21.91 25.74 -5.83
CA GLN A 287 22.01 25.14 -4.51
C GLN A 287 20.71 24.42 -4.16
N ILE A 288 20.80 23.41 -3.30
CA ILE A 288 19.61 22.73 -2.78
C ILE A 288 18.79 23.71 -1.94
N VAL A 289 17.50 23.82 -2.24
CA VAL A 289 16.56 24.59 -1.41
C VAL A 289 16.34 23.83 -0.11
N LYS A 290 16.59 24.50 1.03
CA LYS A 290 16.37 23.91 2.35
C LYS A 290 14.87 23.79 2.64
N ARG A 291 14.43 22.58 2.98
CA ARG A 291 13.05 22.31 3.41
C ARG A 291 12.91 22.54 4.93
N PRO A 292 11.76 23.04 5.40
CA PRO A 292 11.46 23.06 6.84
C PRO A 292 11.51 21.65 7.43
N GLU A 293 11.98 21.54 8.68
CA GLU A 293 12.02 20.25 9.37
C GLU A 293 10.60 19.82 9.77
N VAL A 294 10.22 18.61 9.39
CA VAL A 294 8.94 17.98 9.75
C VAL A 294 9.04 17.37 11.14
N LYS A 295 8.28 17.91 12.10
CA LYS A 295 8.15 17.43 13.50
C LYS A 295 6.69 17.15 13.84
N ARG A 296 6.18 16.04 13.33
CA ARG A 296 4.77 15.64 13.47
C ARG A 296 4.69 14.20 13.96
N ASN A 297 3.76 13.92 14.86
CA ASN A 297 3.45 12.56 15.32
C ASN A 297 2.56 11.89 14.26
N LEU A 298 3.14 11.02 13.43
CA LEU A 298 2.49 10.47 12.25
C LEU A 298 2.52 8.93 12.27
N ILE A 299 1.37 8.33 12.01
CA ILE A 299 1.21 6.90 11.74
C ILE A 299 0.36 6.75 10.47
N CYS A 300 0.45 5.61 9.79
CA CYS A 300 -0.30 5.42 8.56
C CYS A 300 -0.59 3.95 8.24
N SER A 301 -1.70 3.74 7.54
CA SER A 301 -1.89 2.63 6.60
C SER A 301 -1.45 3.12 5.21
N PRO A 302 -1.55 2.32 4.14
CA PRO A 302 -1.18 2.79 2.80
C PRO A 302 -2.07 3.95 2.33
N SER A 303 -3.37 3.90 2.64
CA SER A 303 -4.36 4.84 2.10
C SER A 303 -4.75 5.97 3.05
N LYS A 304 -4.30 5.93 4.32
CA LYS A 304 -4.70 6.87 5.37
C LYS A 304 -3.56 7.22 6.32
N ILE A 305 -3.35 8.51 6.49
CA ILE A 305 -2.45 9.07 7.48
C ILE A 305 -3.27 9.52 8.68
N VAL A 306 -2.83 9.15 9.88
CA VAL A 306 -3.37 9.69 11.13
C VAL A 306 -2.27 10.50 11.79
N GLU A 307 -2.48 11.81 11.86
CA GLU A 307 -1.66 12.70 12.68
C GLU A 307 -2.23 12.75 14.10
N ILE A 308 -1.36 12.64 15.10
CA ILE A 308 -1.73 12.76 16.51
C ILE A 308 -1.56 14.22 16.96
N ASP A 309 -2.25 15.13 16.27
CA ASP A 309 -2.32 16.57 16.55
C ASP A 309 -3.42 16.91 17.57
N HIS A 310 -4.44 16.06 17.66
CA HIS A 310 -5.53 16.11 18.63
C HIS A 310 -5.92 14.70 19.10
N VAL A 311 -7.00 14.58 19.87
CA VAL A 311 -7.46 13.28 20.38
C VAL A 311 -7.85 12.32 19.24
N ARG A 312 -7.23 11.14 19.20
CA ARG A 312 -7.54 10.06 18.25
C ARG A 312 -7.94 8.79 19.00
N VAL A 313 -9.02 8.16 18.56
CA VAL A 313 -9.58 6.98 19.26
C VAL A 313 -8.87 5.70 18.83
N ILE A 314 -8.39 4.92 19.80
CA ILE A 314 -7.87 3.57 19.60
C ILE A 314 -8.93 2.55 20.05
N GLY A 315 -9.38 1.70 19.13
CA GLY A 315 -10.35 0.65 19.43
C GLY A 315 -9.73 -0.56 20.14
N GLU A 316 -10.25 -0.94 21.31
CA GLU A 316 -9.71 -1.99 22.20
C GLU A 316 -10.26 -3.43 21.97
N ARG A 317 -11.19 -3.63 21.02
CA ARG A 317 -11.99 -4.86 21.00
C ARG A 317 -11.28 -6.07 20.40
N ILE A 318 -10.24 -5.89 19.58
CA ILE A 318 -9.43 -6.98 19.03
C ILE A 318 -8.44 -7.42 20.12
N ASN A 319 -8.99 -8.10 21.13
CA ASN A 319 -8.23 -8.57 22.28
C ASN A 319 -8.98 -9.75 22.93
N PRO A 320 -8.37 -10.96 23.03
CA PRO A 320 -9.00 -12.16 23.57
C PRO A 320 -9.18 -12.14 25.10
N THR A 321 -8.54 -11.22 25.81
CA THR A 321 -8.54 -11.17 27.28
C THR A 321 -9.95 -11.03 27.83
N GLY A 322 -10.38 -12.00 28.66
CA GLY A 322 -11.73 -12.04 29.23
C GLY A 322 -12.88 -12.31 28.26
N LYS A 323 -12.62 -12.52 26.95
CA LYS A 323 -13.66 -12.69 25.92
C LYS A 323 -13.74 -14.13 25.41
N LYS A 324 -14.70 -14.91 25.91
CA LYS A 324 -14.87 -16.33 25.55
C LYS A 324 -14.99 -16.57 24.04
N LEU A 325 -15.87 -15.82 23.36
CA LEU A 325 -16.10 -15.96 21.91
C LEU A 325 -14.84 -15.64 21.09
N PHE A 326 -14.08 -14.61 21.47
CA PHE A 326 -12.83 -14.25 20.80
C PHE A 326 -11.80 -15.37 20.95
N LYS A 327 -11.65 -15.92 22.16
CA LYS A 327 -10.73 -17.07 22.39
C LYS A 327 -11.14 -18.29 21.57
N GLU A 328 -12.43 -18.56 21.42
CA GLU A 328 -12.93 -19.65 20.57
C GLU A 328 -12.64 -19.38 19.09
N ALA A 329 -12.80 -18.14 18.61
CA ALA A 329 -12.45 -17.76 17.25
C ALA A 329 -10.96 -18.01 16.94
N LEU A 330 -10.06 -17.60 17.84
CA LEU A 330 -8.62 -17.85 17.69
C LEU A 330 -8.27 -19.35 17.70
N ARG A 331 -8.99 -20.18 18.47
CA ARG A 331 -8.76 -21.64 18.47
C ARG A 331 -9.26 -22.32 17.20
N ASN A 332 -10.33 -21.78 16.60
CA ASN A 332 -10.99 -22.35 15.45
C ASN A 332 -10.49 -21.77 14.11
N ASP A 333 -9.42 -20.97 14.10
CA ASP A 333 -8.93 -20.28 12.89
C ASP A 333 -10.01 -19.38 12.23
N ASP A 334 -10.93 -18.84 13.03
CA ASP A 334 -11.97 -17.91 12.58
C ASP A 334 -11.43 -16.47 12.50
N LEU A 335 -10.87 -16.14 11.35
CA LEU A 335 -10.38 -14.80 11.02
C LEU A 335 -11.51 -13.79 10.79
N ASP A 336 -12.69 -14.25 10.36
CA ASP A 336 -13.81 -13.35 10.07
C ASP A 336 -14.34 -12.69 11.35
N TYR A 337 -14.29 -13.40 12.48
CA TYR A 337 -14.61 -12.78 13.77
C TYR A 337 -13.66 -11.61 14.11
N VAL A 338 -12.36 -11.74 13.83
CA VAL A 338 -11.37 -10.68 14.04
C VAL A 338 -11.66 -9.48 13.12
N LEU A 339 -11.91 -9.75 11.84
CA LEU A 339 -12.26 -8.74 10.84
C LEU A 339 -13.53 -7.98 11.23
N LYS A 340 -14.57 -8.70 11.65
CA LYS A 340 -15.82 -8.11 12.13
C LYS A 340 -15.60 -7.17 13.30
N GLN A 341 -14.78 -7.56 14.28
CA GLN A 341 -14.44 -6.67 15.40
C GLN A 341 -13.68 -5.42 14.94
N GLY A 342 -12.83 -5.51 13.92
CA GLY A 342 -12.19 -4.34 13.32
C GLY A 342 -13.21 -3.41 12.65
N ILE A 343 -14.05 -3.95 11.77
CA ILE A 343 -15.07 -3.19 11.02
C ILE A 343 -16.04 -2.49 11.98
N GLU A 344 -16.58 -3.21 12.97
CA GLU A 344 -17.53 -2.66 13.95
C GLU A 344 -16.94 -1.48 14.72
N GLN A 345 -15.63 -1.49 14.99
CA GLN A 345 -14.97 -0.41 15.72
C GLN A 345 -14.71 0.81 14.85
N VAL A 346 -14.27 0.61 13.60
CA VAL A 346 -14.08 1.71 12.64
C VAL A 346 -15.40 2.40 12.36
N GLU A 347 -16.49 1.65 12.14
CA GLU A 347 -17.83 2.22 11.97
C GLU A 347 -18.34 2.99 13.20
N ALA A 348 -17.87 2.61 14.39
CA ALA A 348 -18.18 3.33 15.63
C ALA A 348 -17.27 4.55 15.88
N GLY A 349 -16.30 4.81 15.01
CA GLY A 349 -15.43 5.99 15.05
C GLY A 349 -14.03 5.76 15.59
N ALA A 350 -13.55 4.52 15.65
CA ALA A 350 -12.13 4.27 15.89
C ALA A 350 -11.29 4.74 14.69
N GLU A 351 -10.21 5.47 14.98
CA GLU A 351 -9.28 6.00 13.98
C GLU A 351 -8.02 5.13 13.89
N ILE A 352 -7.77 4.30 14.92
CA ILE A 352 -6.68 3.34 15.07
C ILE A 352 -7.26 2.09 15.72
N LEU A 353 -6.75 0.90 15.42
CA LEU A 353 -7.16 -0.34 16.09
C LEU A 353 -6.01 -0.99 16.86
N ASP A 354 -6.23 -1.27 18.13
CA ASP A 354 -5.35 -2.11 18.94
C ASP A 354 -5.58 -3.58 18.58
N VAL A 355 -4.51 -4.31 18.28
CA VAL A 355 -4.54 -5.70 17.80
C VAL A 355 -3.72 -6.57 18.75
N ASN A 356 -4.43 -7.26 19.64
CA ASN A 356 -3.88 -8.26 20.54
C ASN A 356 -4.48 -9.63 20.20
N VAL A 357 -3.61 -10.62 19.95
CA VAL A 357 -4.01 -12.01 19.68
C VAL A 357 -3.40 -12.99 20.68
N GLY A 358 -2.97 -12.48 21.85
CA GLY A 358 -2.30 -13.25 22.89
C GLY A 358 -3.20 -14.31 23.51
N LEU A 359 -2.89 -15.57 23.24
CA LEU A 359 -3.56 -16.73 23.86
C LEU A 359 -2.52 -17.85 24.06
N PRO A 360 -2.31 -18.36 25.28
CA PRO A 360 -1.25 -19.36 25.54
C PRO A 360 -1.34 -20.66 24.73
N GLU A 361 -2.53 -20.97 24.20
CA GLU A 361 -2.82 -22.21 23.48
C GLU A 361 -2.52 -22.14 21.97
N ILE A 362 -2.13 -20.97 21.45
CA ILE A 362 -1.88 -20.76 20.01
C ILE A 362 -0.48 -20.19 19.78
N ASN A 363 0.00 -20.30 18.54
CA ASN A 363 1.20 -19.58 18.12
C ASN A 363 0.84 -18.11 17.86
N GLU A 364 1.19 -17.23 18.80
CA GLU A 364 0.87 -15.80 18.75
C GLU A 364 1.48 -15.12 17.53
N ALA A 365 2.74 -15.41 17.18
CA ALA A 365 3.40 -14.81 16.03
C ALA A 365 2.74 -15.14 14.68
N LYS A 366 2.34 -16.40 14.50
CA LYS A 366 1.60 -16.86 13.32
C LYS A 366 0.24 -16.18 13.23
N TRP A 367 -0.45 -16.05 14.35
CA TRP A 367 -1.75 -15.37 14.41
C TRP A 367 -1.65 -13.87 14.20
N MET A 368 -0.62 -13.23 14.76
CA MET A 368 -0.36 -11.81 14.59
C MET A 368 -0.17 -11.49 13.11
N ARG A 369 0.66 -12.28 12.40
CA ARG A 369 0.81 -12.18 10.94
C ARG A 369 -0.55 -12.29 10.23
N LYS A 370 -1.33 -13.34 10.52
CA LYS A 370 -2.64 -13.55 9.87
C LYS A 370 -3.58 -12.37 10.10
N ALA A 371 -3.70 -11.91 11.35
CA ALA A 371 -4.57 -10.81 11.73
C ALA A 371 -4.17 -9.51 11.03
N ILE A 372 -2.88 -9.15 11.05
CA ILE A 372 -2.37 -7.93 10.40
C ILE A 372 -2.64 -7.94 8.90
N VAL A 373 -2.28 -9.01 8.19
CA VAL A 373 -2.46 -9.10 6.73
C VAL A 373 -3.93 -9.00 6.33
N GLN A 374 -4.83 -9.63 7.08
CA GLN A 374 -6.26 -9.58 6.78
C GLN A 374 -6.89 -8.22 7.15
N LEU A 375 -6.58 -7.66 8.33
CA LEU A 375 -7.11 -6.37 8.77
C LEU A 375 -6.71 -5.25 7.80
N GLN A 376 -5.44 -5.15 7.42
CA GLN A 376 -4.97 -4.12 6.49
C GLN A 376 -5.48 -4.31 5.04
N GLY A 377 -5.92 -5.52 4.68
CA GLY A 377 -6.53 -5.81 3.38
C GLY A 377 -7.98 -5.35 3.27
N ILE A 378 -8.62 -5.00 4.38
CA ILE A 378 -10.04 -4.58 4.39
C ILE A 378 -10.17 -3.15 4.94
N LEU A 379 -9.43 -2.84 6.00
CA LEU A 379 -9.52 -1.59 6.74
C LEU A 379 -8.47 -0.59 6.27
N ASP A 380 -8.85 0.69 6.26
CA ASP A 380 -7.97 1.80 5.90
C ASP A 380 -7.30 2.45 7.13
N VAL A 381 -7.67 2.07 8.36
CA VAL A 381 -7.12 2.67 9.58
C VAL A 381 -5.78 2.05 9.97
N PRO A 382 -4.85 2.85 10.54
CA PRO A 382 -3.61 2.31 11.08
C PRO A 382 -3.84 1.33 12.24
N LEU A 383 -2.88 0.42 12.44
CA LEU A 383 -2.92 -0.58 13.51
C LEU A 383 -1.91 -0.28 14.61
N GLN A 384 -2.32 -0.56 15.85
CA GLN A 384 -1.45 -0.67 17.02
C GLN A 384 -1.24 -2.17 17.31
N ILE A 385 -0.01 -2.62 17.16
CA ILE A 385 0.38 -4.02 17.39
C ILE A 385 0.59 -4.20 18.90
N ASP A 386 -0.25 -4.99 19.55
CA ASP A 386 -0.22 -5.22 21.00
C ASP A 386 0.23 -6.65 21.34
N SER A 387 1.45 -6.78 21.87
CA SER A 387 2.01 -8.05 22.32
C SER A 387 3.20 -7.86 23.27
N THR A 388 3.36 -8.81 24.19
CA THR A 388 4.58 -8.96 25.02
C THR A 388 5.55 -10.00 24.47
N ASP A 389 5.14 -10.78 23.46
CA ASP A 389 5.96 -11.80 22.82
C ASP A 389 6.80 -11.19 21.69
N ARG A 390 8.13 -11.33 21.79
CA ARG A 390 9.07 -10.71 20.84
C ARG A 390 8.86 -11.22 19.41
N GLU A 391 8.55 -12.51 19.24
CA GLU A 391 8.35 -13.08 17.90
C GLU A 391 7.06 -12.55 17.27
N ALA A 392 6.00 -12.39 18.06
CA ALA A 392 4.76 -11.79 17.62
C ALA A 392 4.90 -10.29 17.29
N VAL A 393 5.66 -9.55 18.10
CA VAL A 393 6.03 -8.16 17.81
C VAL A 393 6.77 -8.06 16.47
N GLU A 394 7.81 -8.88 16.27
CA GLU A 394 8.57 -8.87 15.01
C GLU A 394 7.70 -9.27 13.82
N ALA A 395 6.85 -10.29 13.96
CA ALA A 395 5.91 -10.69 12.92
C ALA A 395 4.93 -9.55 12.57
N GLY A 396 4.29 -8.93 13.56
CA GLY A 396 3.37 -7.82 13.33
C GLY A 396 4.05 -6.66 12.60
N LEU A 397 5.24 -6.26 13.05
CA LEU A 397 5.99 -5.15 12.45
C LEU A 397 6.49 -5.46 11.03
N ARG A 398 6.92 -6.70 10.78
CA ARG A 398 7.41 -7.12 9.46
C ARG A 398 6.31 -7.11 8.40
N TYR A 399 5.13 -7.63 8.73
CA TYR A 399 4.04 -7.80 7.76
C TYR A 399 3.06 -6.62 7.67
N TYR A 400 3.15 -5.62 8.54
CA TYR A 400 2.31 -4.43 8.48
C TYR A 400 2.68 -3.51 7.30
N ASN A 401 1.71 -3.06 6.51
CA ASN A 401 1.92 -2.15 5.38
C ASN A 401 1.67 -0.69 5.80
N GLY A 402 2.73 0.03 6.20
CA GLY A 402 2.65 1.40 6.69
C GLY A 402 3.54 1.62 7.93
N LYS A 403 3.24 2.66 8.70
CA LYS A 403 3.83 2.94 10.03
C LYS A 403 2.86 2.63 11.17
N PRO A 404 3.08 1.55 11.95
CA PRO A 404 2.22 1.16 13.06
C PRO A 404 2.64 1.83 14.38
N ILE A 405 1.82 1.64 15.41
CA ILE A 405 2.23 1.82 16.81
C ILE A 405 2.57 0.45 17.40
N LEU A 406 3.69 0.32 18.09
CA LEU A 406 3.99 -0.84 18.93
C LEU A 406 3.54 -0.59 20.37
N ASN A 407 2.65 -1.43 20.88
CA ASN A 407 2.24 -1.50 22.27
C ASN A 407 2.78 -2.83 22.87
N SER A 408 3.83 -2.83 23.69
CA SER A 408 4.57 -1.70 24.24
C SER A 408 5.97 -2.12 24.69
N VAL A 409 6.76 -1.15 25.15
CA VAL A 409 7.96 -1.35 25.97
C VAL A 409 7.72 -0.82 27.38
N ASN A 410 8.59 -1.14 28.33
CA ASN A 410 8.56 -0.60 29.68
C ASN A 410 9.93 -0.08 30.12
N GLY A 411 10.08 0.34 31.38
CA GLY A 411 11.31 0.92 31.92
C GLY A 411 12.47 -0.06 32.15
N GLU A 412 12.30 -1.34 31.85
CA GLU A 412 13.34 -2.36 32.03
C GLU A 412 14.34 -2.35 30.86
N ASP A 413 15.63 -2.31 31.18
CA ASP A 413 16.68 -2.22 30.15
C ASP A 413 16.68 -3.44 29.21
N GLU A 414 16.42 -4.63 29.76
CA GLU A 414 16.32 -5.88 28.99
C GLU A 414 15.22 -5.84 27.92
N ILE A 415 14.06 -5.23 28.23
CA ILE A 415 12.94 -5.09 27.30
C ILE A 415 13.25 -4.00 26.27
N LEU A 416 13.78 -2.86 26.70
CA LEU A 416 14.16 -1.76 25.81
C LEU A 416 15.23 -2.21 24.79
N ASP A 417 16.28 -2.88 25.25
CA ASP A 417 17.38 -3.36 24.40
C ASP A 417 16.93 -4.48 23.44
N SER A 418 15.88 -5.21 23.79
CA SER A 418 15.31 -6.27 22.94
C SER A 418 14.35 -5.73 21.88
N ILE A 419 13.51 -4.73 22.22
CA ILE A 419 12.37 -4.30 21.40
C ILE A 419 12.66 -3.04 20.60
N LEU A 420 13.37 -2.04 21.13
CA LEU A 420 13.65 -0.80 20.40
C LEU A 420 14.44 -1.01 19.09
N PRO A 421 15.35 -2.00 18.97
CA PRO A 421 15.94 -2.33 17.67
C PRO A 421 14.90 -2.74 16.61
N LEU A 422 13.84 -3.45 17.00
CA LEU A 422 12.75 -3.83 16.09
C LEU A 422 11.93 -2.61 15.68
N VAL A 423 11.62 -1.71 16.64
CA VAL A 423 10.93 -0.44 16.36
C VAL A 423 11.71 0.38 15.34
N LYS A 424 13.03 0.51 15.53
CA LYS A 424 13.91 1.24 14.60
C LYS A 424 13.98 0.57 13.23
N LYS A 425 14.12 -0.76 13.20
CA LYS A 425 14.25 -1.55 11.96
C LYS A 425 13.03 -1.43 11.06
N TYR A 426 11.83 -1.48 11.64
CA TYR A 426 10.57 -1.48 10.89
C TYR A 426 9.88 -0.12 10.83
N GLY A 427 10.45 0.92 11.43
CA GLY A 427 9.96 2.29 11.34
C GLY A 427 8.68 2.58 12.13
N ALA A 428 8.45 1.91 13.26
CA ALA A 428 7.24 2.06 14.06
C ALA A 428 7.32 3.20 15.09
N ALA A 429 6.15 3.70 15.51
CA ALA A 429 6.04 4.41 16.78
C ALA A 429 5.99 3.40 17.93
N VAL A 430 6.30 3.83 19.16
CA VAL A 430 6.36 2.94 20.34
C VAL A 430 5.67 3.57 21.55
N VAL A 431 4.89 2.75 22.26
CA VAL A 431 4.30 3.09 23.55
C VAL A 431 5.23 2.62 24.67
N GLY A 432 5.64 3.55 25.54
CA GLY A 432 6.36 3.28 26.77
C GLY A 432 5.44 3.26 27.98
N LEU A 433 5.30 2.10 28.61
CA LEU A 433 4.58 1.95 29.87
C LEU A 433 5.43 2.46 31.03
N THR A 434 4.88 3.32 31.90
CA THR A 434 5.60 3.84 33.07
C THR A 434 5.64 2.83 34.23
N LEU A 435 6.23 1.67 33.99
CA LEU A 435 6.50 0.62 34.97
C LEU A 435 7.92 0.06 34.78
N ASP A 436 8.48 -0.54 35.84
CA ASP A 436 9.74 -1.29 35.77
C ASP A 436 9.67 -2.56 36.65
N LYS A 437 10.81 -3.20 36.94
CA LYS A 437 10.91 -4.40 37.79
C LYS A 437 10.26 -4.25 39.18
N ARG A 438 10.09 -3.01 39.67
CA ARG A 438 9.44 -2.70 40.96
C ARG A 438 7.92 -2.56 40.82
N GLY A 439 7.38 -2.71 39.61
CA GLY A 439 5.98 -2.51 39.28
C GLY A 439 5.66 -1.08 38.85
N ILE A 440 4.39 -0.70 39.00
CA ILE A 440 3.89 0.63 38.66
C ILE A 440 4.18 1.58 39.83
N PRO A 441 4.91 2.71 39.62
CA PRO A 441 5.13 3.67 40.69
C PRO A 441 3.84 4.31 41.20
N GLU A 442 3.80 4.58 42.51
CA GLU A 442 2.66 5.21 43.17
C GLU A 442 2.50 6.68 42.80
N THR A 443 3.61 7.40 42.57
CA THR A 443 3.61 8.85 42.34
C THR A 443 3.75 9.20 40.86
N ALA A 444 3.07 10.27 40.45
CA ALA A 444 3.18 10.81 39.10
C ALA A 444 4.63 11.16 38.71
N GLU A 445 5.39 11.75 39.61
CA GLU A 445 6.79 12.16 39.39
C GLU A 445 7.71 10.98 39.09
N GLU A 446 7.49 9.83 39.73
CA GLU A 446 8.27 8.63 39.46
C GLU A 446 7.91 8.01 38.10
N ARG A 447 6.63 8.06 37.71
CA ARG A 447 6.20 7.64 36.37
C ARG A 447 6.86 8.49 35.28
N VAL A 448 6.96 9.81 35.49
CA VAL A 448 7.66 10.72 34.56
C VAL A 448 9.15 10.39 34.45
N LYS A 449 9.81 9.98 35.56
CA LYS A 449 11.21 9.53 35.50
C LYS A 449 11.38 8.29 34.61
N ILE A 450 10.47 7.32 34.69
CA ILE A 450 10.48 6.15 33.81
C ILE A 450 10.22 6.57 32.36
N ALA A 451 9.23 7.42 32.11
CA ALA A 451 8.95 7.94 30.76
C ALA A 451 10.18 8.63 30.14
N LYS A 452 10.91 9.44 30.93
CA LYS A 452 12.16 10.08 30.51
C LYS A 452 13.26 9.07 30.19
N LYS A 453 13.37 8.00 30.98
CA LYS A 453 14.31 6.89 30.71
C LYS A 453 14.00 6.24 29.35
N ILE A 454 12.74 5.90 29.12
CA ILE A 454 12.29 5.27 27.87
C ILE A 454 12.58 6.18 26.67
N LEU A 455 12.24 7.48 26.77
CA LEU A 455 12.52 8.47 25.72
C LEU A 455 14.02 8.53 25.39
N ASN A 456 14.88 8.67 26.41
CA ASN A 456 16.32 8.76 26.19
C ASN A 456 16.86 7.51 25.49
N LYS A 457 16.40 6.33 25.91
CA LYS A 457 16.80 5.06 25.31
C LYS A 457 16.31 4.92 23.87
N ALA A 458 15.09 5.36 23.57
CA ALA A 458 14.57 5.40 22.20
C ALA A 458 15.42 6.31 21.28
N LEU A 459 15.81 7.49 21.79
CA LEU A 459 16.69 8.42 21.07
C LEU A 459 18.08 7.82 20.80
N GLU A 460 18.65 7.05 21.74
CA GLU A 460 19.92 6.33 21.54
C GLU A 460 19.86 5.32 20.38
N TYR A 461 18.71 4.66 20.18
CA TYR A 461 18.46 3.78 19.03
C TYR A 461 18.09 4.53 17.74
N GLY A 462 18.04 5.86 17.77
CA GLY A 462 17.68 6.69 16.61
C GLY A 462 16.18 6.68 16.28
N ILE A 463 15.33 6.39 17.28
CA ILE A 463 13.88 6.58 17.20
C ILE A 463 13.60 8.04 17.58
N LYS A 464 12.80 8.72 16.76
CA LYS A 464 12.51 10.14 16.94
C LYS A 464 11.62 10.36 18.17
N LYS A 465 11.73 11.54 18.77
CA LYS A 465 10.86 11.92 19.90
C LYS A 465 9.37 11.85 19.51
N GLU A 466 9.06 12.23 18.28
CA GLU A 466 7.72 12.23 17.70
C GLU A 466 7.12 10.81 17.57
N ASP A 467 7.95 9.78 17.70
CA ASP A 467 7.57 8.36 17.61
C ASP A 467 7.49 7.68 18.98
N VAL A 468 7.64 8.43 20.07
CA VAL A 468 7.54 7.91 21.44
C VAL A 468 6.26 8.43 22.11
N PHE A 469 5.38 7.50 22.46
CA PHE A 469 4.16 7.75 23.23
C PHE A 469 4.27 7.15 24.62
N ILE A 470 3.62 7.75 25.61
CA ILE A 470 3.71 7.29 27.00
C ILE A 470 2.34 6.88 27.53
N ASP A 471 2.26 5.66 28.05
CA ASP A 471 1.14 5.22 28.87
C ASP A 471 1.51 5.38 30.34
N THR A 472 0.80 6.28 31.04
CA THR A 472 1.01 6.57 32.46
C THR A 472 0.38 5.55 33.38
N LEU A 473 -0.29 4.53 32.83
CA LEU A 473 -0.93 3.39 33.46
C LEU A 473 -2.05 3.73 34.44
N VAL A 474 -3.20 3.10 34.21
CA VAL A 474 -4.36 3.19 35.09
C VAL A 474 -4.49 1.92 35.91
N LEU A 475 -4.51 2.05 37.23
CA LEU A 475 -4.92 0.98 38.14
C LEU A 475 -6.42 1.11 38.49
N PRO A 476 -7.11 0.00 38.83
CA PRO A 476 -8.50 0.07 39.26
C PRO A 476 -8.65 0.90 40.54
N VAL A 477 -9.59 1.85 40.55
CA VAL A 477 -9.83 2.72 41.74
C VAL A 477 -10.30 1.91 42.95
N SER A 478 -10.88 0.73 42.72
CA SER A 478 -11.24 -0.21 43.79
C SER A 478 -10.04 -0.76 44.55
N SER A 479 -8.85 -0.80 43.93
CA SER A 479 -7.62 -1.26 44.59
C SER A 479 -6.85 -0.13 45.29
N ASP A 480 -6.90 1.08 44.76
CA ASP A 480 -6.32 2.27 45.38
C ASP A 480 -7.11 3.52 44.96
N GLY A 481 -7.68 4.23 45.95
CA GLY A 481 -8.46 5.44 45.71
C GLY A 481 -7.67 6.65 45.19
N LYS A 482 -6.33 6.63 45.30
CA LYS A 482 -5.46 7.71 44.79
C LYS A 482 -5.03 7.49 43.34
N SER A 483 -5.03 6.25 42.87
CA SER A 483 -4.52 5.84 41.55
C SER A 483 -5.02 6.68 40.38
N GLY A 484 -6.33 6.97 40.33
CA GLY A 484 -6.92 7.80 39.28
C GLY A 484 -6.36 9.22 39.27
N LYS A 485 -6.17 9.82 40.45
CA LYS A 485 -5.62 11.18 40.58
C LYS A 485 -4.15 11.24 40.17
N GLU A 486 -3.34 10.28 40.62
CA GLU A 486 -1.91 10.22 40.25
C GLU A 486 -1.71 9.96 38.76
N THR A 487 -2.59 9.16 38.14
CA THR A 487 -2.55 8.92 36.68
C THR A 487 -2.85 10.21 35.90
N LEU A 488 -3.90 10.95 36.29
CA LEU A 488 -4.23 12.24 35.67
C LEU A 488 -3.13 13.28 35.85
N LYS A 489 -2.48 13.30 37.01
CA LYS A 489 -1.31 14.16 37.28
C LYS A 489 -0.12 13.76 36.41
N ALA A 490 0.15 12.46 36.28
CA ALA A 490 1.25 11.96 35.44
C ALA A 490 1.06 12.33 33.96
N LEU A 491 -0.17 12.27 33.44
CA LEU A 491 -0.48 12.71 32.07
C LEU A 491 -0.07 14.17 31.84
N GLU A 492 -0.50 15.05 32.73
CA GLU A 492 -0.21 16.48 32.67
C GLU A 492 1.30 16.74 32.75
N LEU A 493 2.02 16.06 33.65
CA LEU A 493 3.47 16.19 33.77
C LEU A 493 4.22 15.68 32.54
N VAL A 494 3.87 14.52 31.99
CA VAL A 494 4.50 14.00 30.75
C VAL A 494 4.30 14.98 29.60
N LYS A 495 3.09 15.54 29.46
CA LYS A 495 2.77 16.52 28.43
C LYS A 495 3.62 17.79 28.56
N HIS A 496 3.72 18.35 29.76
CA HIS A 496 4.38 19.63 29.99
C HIS A 496 5.91 19.53 30.11
N GLU A 497 6.42 18.50 30.80
CA GLU A 497 7.86 18.36 31.06
C GLU A 497 8.60 17.67 29.91
N LEU A 498 7.99 16.65 29.30
CA LEU A 498 8.63 15.87 28.23
C LEU A 498 8.14 16.29 26.84
N GLY A 499 6.97 16.91 26.71
CA GLY A 499 6.39 17.27 25.42
C GLY A 499 6.08 16.04 24.56
N LEU A 500 5.67 14.93 25.19
CA LEU A 500 5.30 13.69 24.53
C LEU A 500 3.78 13.54 24.44
N LYS A 501 3.34 12.74 23.48
CA LYS A 501 1.92 12.33 23.40
C LYS A 501 1.66 11.22 24.41
N THR A 502 0.43 11.18 24.90
CA THR A 502 0.03 10.24 25.94
C THR A 502 -1.13 9.36 25.50
N LEU A 503 -1.11 8.13 25.98
CA LEU A 503 -2.10 7.09 25.71
C LEU A 503 -2.57 6.51 27.04
N LEU A 504 -3.82 6.02 27.11
CA LEU A 504 -4.33 5.31 28.28
C LEU A 504 -5.35 4.24 27.92
N GLY A 505 -5.21 3.06 28.54
CA GLY A 505 -6.30 2.09 28.70
C GLY A 505 -7.37 2.58 29.67
N VAL A 506 -8.33 3.37 29.18
CA VAL A 506 -9.37 4.02 29.99
C VAL A 506 -10.22 3.00 30.75
N SER A 507 -10.49 1.86 30.12
CA SER A 507 -11.36 0.80 30.65
C SER A 507 -10.84 0.14 31.94
N ASN A 508 -9.56 0.32 32.28
CA ASN A 508 -8.92 -0.28 33.46
C ASN A 508 -9.35 0.39 34.78
N ILE A 509 -9.76 1.67 34.74
CA ILE A 509 -10.14 2.45 35.93
C ILE A 509 -11.27 1.81 36.74
N SER A 510 -12.19 1.14 36.05
CA SER A 510 -13.46 0.62 36.59
C SER A 510 -13.47 -0.89 36.83
N PHE A 511 -12.33 -1.57 36.67
CA PHE A 511 -12.29 -3.03 36.82
C PHE A 511 -12.78 -3.44 38.22
N GLY A 512 -13.68 -4.43 38.29
CA GLY A 512 -14.27 -4.90 39.55
C GLY A 512 -15.38 -4.03 40.15
N LEU A 513 -15.79 -2.93 39.50
CA LEU A 513 -16.85 -2.03 39.99
C LEU A 513 -18.16 -2.16 39.18
N PRO A 514 -19.34 -1.90 39.79
CA PRO A 514 -20.60 -1.80 39.07
C PRO A 514 -20.67 -0.51 38.24
N ASN A 515 -21.54 -0.49 37.23
CA ASN A 515 -21.77 0.66 36.34
C ASN A 515 -20.46 1.26 35.77
N ARG A 516 -19.62 0.39 35.21
CA ARG A 516 -18.28 0.71 34.67
C ARG A 516 -18.30 1.85 33.66
N GLU A 517 -19.33 1.89 32.81
CA GLU A 517 -19.48 2.92 31.78
C GLU A 517 -19.52 4.33 32.37
N LEU A 518 -20.28 4.55 33.45
CA LEU A 518 -20.34 5.84 34.13
C LEU A 518 -18.95 6.30 34.60
N LEU A 519 -18.20 5.39 35.23
CA LEU A 519 -16.87 5.73 35.75
C LEU A 519 -15.86 5.95 34.62
N ASN A 520 -15.84 5.08 33.61
CA ASN A 520 -14.98 5.19 32.43
C ASN A 520 -15.20 6.54 31.72
N ARG A 521 -16.46 6.92 31.52
CA ARG A 521 -16.84 8.16 30.82
C ARG A 521 -16.37 9.41 31.58
N ASN A 522 -16.61 9.46 32.89
CA ASN A 522 -16.17 10.60 33.71
C ASN A 522 -14.65 10.67 33.81
N PHE A 523 -13.98 9.53 33.98
CA PHE A 523 -12.52 9.47 33.99
C PHE A 523 -11.93 9.92 32.65
N LEU A 524 -12.50 9.47 31.53
CA LEU A 524 -12.11 9.90 30.19
C LEU A 524 -12.21 11.42 30.04
N SER A 525 -13.33 12.03 30.43
CA SER A 525 -13.49 13.50 30.36
C SER A 525 -12.41 14.24 31.16
N LEU A 526 -12.03 13.73 32.33
CA LEU A 526 -10.95 14.30 33.14
C LEU A 526 -9.58 14.10 32.49
N ALA A 527 -9.33 12.91 31.92
CA ALA A 527 -8.06 12.59 31.26
C ALA A 527 -7.85 13.42 29.99
N LEU A 528 -8.90 13.62 29.19
CA LEU A 528 -8.88 14.52 28.03
C LEU A 528 -8.55 15.96 28.45
N GLY A 529 -9.19 16.46 29.52
CA GLY A 529 -8.89 17.77 30.08
C GLY A 529 -7.45 17.92 30.62
N LYS A 530 -6.78 16.80 30.91
CA LYS A 530 -5.37 16.73 31.34
C LYS A 530 -4.39 16.42 30.21
N GLY A 531 -4.88 16.39 28.96
CA GLY A 531 -4.05 16.30 27.77
C GLY A 531 -3.86 14.89 27.21
N LEU A 532 -4.73 13.93 27.54
CA LEU A 532 -4.74 12.62 26.89
C LEU A 532 -4.94 12.75 25.36
N ASP A 533 -4.05 12.14 24.57
CA ASP A 533 -4.11 12.17 23.10
C ASP A 533 -4.78 10.91 22.52
N LEU A 534 -4.47 9.74 23.10
CA LEU A 534 -4.83 8.45 22.53
C LEU A 534 -5.60 7.59 23.56
N PRO A 535 -6.91 7.79 23.75
CA PRO A 535 -7.71 6.87 24.56
C PRO A 535 -7.83 5.50 23.86
N ILE A 536 -7.38 4.44 24.53
CA ILE A 536 -7.76 3.05 24.20
C ILE A 536 -9.09 2.77 24.87
N VAL A 537 -10.13 2.62 24.06
CA VAL A 537 -11.52 2.47 24.48
C VAL A 537 -12.30 1.52 23.58
N ASN A 538 -13.46 1.06 24.05
CA ASN A 538 -14.46 0.44 23.19
C ASN A 538 -15.32 1.52 22.51
N PRO A 539 -15.12 1.78 21.20
CA PRO A 539 -15.86 2.84 20.49
C PRO A 539 -17.35 2.51 20.32
N ASN A 540 -17.75 1.24 20.44
CA ASN A 540 -19.15 0.83 20.32
C ASN A 540 -20.02 1.24 21.52
N ILE A 541 -19.43 1.83 22.57
CA ILE A 541 -20.17 2.41 23.70
C ILE A 541 -20.45 3.89 23.37
N SER A 542 -21.72 4.23 23.11
CA SER A 542 -22.08 5.58 22.65
C SER A 542 -21.66 6.67 23.63
N GLY A 543 -21.84 6.46 24.94
CA GLY A 543 -21.48 7.43 25.97
C GLY A 543 -20.00 7.80 26.00
N ILE A 544 -19.12 6.89 25.57
CA ILE A 544 -17.68 7.15 25.43
C ILE A 544 -17.43 8.06 24.23
N MET A 545 -17.98 7.72 23.05
CA MET A 545 -17.82 8.51 21.84
C MET A 545 -18.47 9.90 21.96
N GLU A 546 -19.65 10.00 22.58
CA GLU A 546 -20.32 11.26 22.92
C GLU A 546 -19.41 12.18 23.75
N THR A 547 -18.64 11.62 24.68
CA THR A 547 -17.71 12.39 25.52
C THR A 547 -16.54 12.92 24.71
N ILE A 548 -16.01 12.11 23.78
CA ILE A 548 -14.93 12.52 22.88
C ILE A 548 -15.41 13.58 21.90
N ASP A 549 -16.58 13.41 21.30
CA ASP A 549 -17.16 14.39 20.37
C ASP A 549 -17.44 15.73 21.08
N ALA A 550 -18.00 15.69 22.29
CA ALA A 550 -18.21 16.88 23.11
C ALA A 550 -16.88 17.55 23.46
N TYR A 551 -15.84 16.77 23.81
CA TYR A 551 -14.50 17.32 24.02
C TYR A 551 -13.94 17.98 22.76
N LYS A 552 -14.04 17.32 21.59
CA LYS A 552 -13.60 17.89 20.30
C LYS A 552 -14.31 19.21 19.99
N MET A 553 -15.61 19.32 20.29
CA MET A 553 -16.36 20.58 20.16
C MET A 553 -15.89 21.66 21.16
N LEU A 554 -15.76 21.30 22.44
CA LEU A 554 -15.40 22.24 23.52
C LEU A 554 -13.97 22.79 23.40
N TYR A 555 -13.06 22.01 22.79
CA TYR A 555 -11.66 22.38 22.59
C TYR A 555 -11.36 22.95 21.19
N ASP A 556 -12.39 23.33 20.42
CA ASP A 556 -12.27 23.89 19.06
C ASP A 556 -11.50 22.99 18.06
N ILE A 557 -11.57 21.67 18.28
CA ILE A 557 -11.04 20.66 17.36
C ILE A 557 -12.04 20.46 16.21
N ASP A 558 -13.33 20.31 16.53
CA ASP A 558 -14.42 20.32 15.54
C ASP A 558 -14.78 21.77 15.19
N LYS A 559 -13.97 22.38 14.32
CA LYS A 559 -14.14 23.78 13.92
C LYS A 559 -15.54 24.03 13.40
N GLN A 560 -16.23 25.01 14.01
CA GLN A 560 -17.63 25.37 13.70
C GLN A 560 -18.66 24.27 14.02
N GLY A 561 -18.26 23.20 14.72
CA GLY A 561 -19.15 22.15 15.21
C GLY A 561 -19.83 21.33 14.12
N LYS A 562 -19.24 21.23 12.91
CA LYS A 562 -19.87 20.58 11.76
C LYS A 562 -20.14 19.10 12.04
N SER A 563 -19.12 18.40 12.53
CA SER A 563 -19.21 16.95 12.80
C SER A 563 -20.20 16.68 13.93
N TYR A 564 -20.19 17.53 14.96
CA TYR A 564 -21.11 17.45 16.09
C TYR A 564 -22.57 17.69 15.66
N VAL A 565 -22.83 18.70 14.82
CA VAL A 565 -24.18 19.00 14.31
C VAL A 565 -24.65 17.92 13.33
N GLU A 566 -23.78 17.38 12.48
CA GLU A 566 -24.14 16.27 11.58
C GLU A 566 -24.55 15.03 12.38
N LYS A 567 -23.80 14.70 13.44
CA LYS A 567 -24.04 13.52 14.27
C LYS A 567 -25.24 13.69 15.22
N TYR A 568 -25.41 14.88 15.82
CA TYR A 568 -26.39 15.12 16.89
C TYR A 568 -27.53 16.10 16.54
N GLY A 569 -27.51 16.75 15.39
CA GLY A 569 -28.48 17.77 15.00
C GLY A 569 -29.91 17.25 14.82
N ASN A 570 -30.06 15.96 14.48
CA ASN A 570 -31.36 15.30 14.30
C ASN A 570 -31.80 14.44 15.50
N THR A 571 -31.06 14.45 16.61
CA THR A 571 -31.33 13.55 17.76
C THR A 571 -32.52 13.97 18.63
N GLN A 572 -33.22 15.07 18.32
CA GLN A 572 -34.38 15.52 19.10
C GLN A 572 -35.59 14.57 19.09
N ASN A 573 -35.56 13.42 18.40
CA ASN A 573 -36.72 12.53 18.30
C ASN A 573 -36.52 11.03 18.64
N VAL A 574 -35.39 10.58 19.20
CA VAL A 574 -35.27 9.16 19.61
C VAL A 574 -34.50 8.99 20.93
N ALA A 575 -35.13 9.39 22.04
CA ALA A 575 -34.73 8.88 23.34
C ALA A 575 -35.24 7.43 23.47
N GLY A 576 -34.33 6.46 23.40
CA GLY A 576 -34.58 5.09 23.82
C GLY A 576 -34.53 4.05 22.71
N LYS A 577 -33.33 3.58 22.37
CA LYS A 577 -33.08 2.19 21.97
C LYS A 577 -31.62 1.83 22.27
N ASN A 578 -31.34 1.53 23.54
CA ASN A 578 -30.22 0.68 23.89
C ASN A 578 -30.56 -0.74 23.45
N THR A 579 -30.07 -1.14 22.27
CA THR A 579 -29.95 -2.54 21.90
C THR A 579 -28.52 -2.78 21.44
N SER A 580 -27.71 -3.30 22.36
CA SER A 580 -26.49 -4.06 22.06
C SER A 580 -26.86 -5.42 21.44
N SER A 581 -27.60 -5.40 20.35
CA SER A 581 -27.70 -6.55 19.46
C SER A 581 -26.57 -6.42 18.45
N SER A 582 -25.75 -7.46 18.29
CA SER A 582 -24.86 -7.60 17.14
C SER A 582 -25.62 -7.19 15.88
N LYS A 583 -25.15 -6.16 15.18
CA LYS A 583 -25.78 -5.69 13.94
C LYS A 583 -25.76 -6.87 12.97
N GLU A 584 -26.93 -7.42 12.64
CA GLU A 584 -27.02 -8.53 11.69
C GLU A 584 -26.95 -7.93 10.29
N TYR A 585 -25.84 -8.18 9.59
CA TYR A 585 -25.62 -7.63 8.25
C TYR A 585 -26.46 -8.38 7.20
N SER A 586 -27.00 -7.63 6.24
CA SER A 586 -27.56 -8.20 5.01
C SER A 586 -26.45 -8.85 4.17
N LEU A 587 -26.80 -9.80 3.28
CA LEU A 587 -25.81 -10.39 2.36
C LEU A 587 -25.11 -9.32 1.52
N LYS A 588 -25.83 -8.26 1.13
CA LYS A 588 -25.26 -7.09 0.46
C LYS A 588 -24.15 -6.43 1.29
N GLU A 589 -24.42 -6.11 2.56
CA GLU A 589 -23.43 -5.49 3.45
C GLU A 589 -22.23 -6.42 3.75
N ILE A 590 -22.47 -7.72 3.91
CA ILE A 590 -21.43 -8.73 4.11
C ILE A 590 -20.48 -8.75 2.90
N ILE A 591 -21.02 -8.72 1.67
CA ILE A 591 -20.25 -8.66 0.44
C ILE A 591 -19.48 -7.35 0.32
N GLU A 592 -20.11 -6.20 0.63
CA GLU A 592 -19.43 -4.89 0.62
C GLU A 592 -18.28 -4.83 1.62
N LYS A 593 -18.35 -5.61 2.70
CA LYS A 593 -17.35 -5.68 3.78
C LYS A 593 -16.29 -6.77 3.57
N GLY A 594 -16.44 -7.63 2.56
CA GLY A 594 -15.48 -8.72 2.28
C GLY A 594 -15.51 -9.87 3.29
N LEU A 595 -16.64 -10.11 3.98
CA LEU A 595 -16.76 -11.14 5.03
C LEU A 595 -17.13 -12.51 4.45
N LYS A 596 -16.12 -13.35 4.18
CA LYS A 596 -16.25 -14.58 3.37
C LYS A 596 -17.12 -15.67 4.02
N SER A 597 -16.88 -16.05 5.26
CA SER A 597 -17.64 -17.13 5.93
C SER A 597 -19.04 -16.68 6.30
N GLU A 598 -19.22 -15.40 6.67
CA GLU A 598 -20.56 -14.85 6.90
C GLU A 598 -21.40 -14.87 5.62
N ALA A 599 -20.79 -14.64 4.45
CA ALA A 599 -21.47 -14.75 3.17
C ALA A 599 -21.92 -16.18 2.87
N GLU A 600 -21.11 -17.20 3.19
CA GLU A 600 -21.50 -18.60 3.03
C GLU A 600 -22.73 -18.95 3.91
N ILE A 601 -22.69 -18.54 5.18
CA ILE A 601 -23.79 -18.75 6.12
C ILE A 601 -25.05 -18.03 5.64
N LYS A 602 -24.95 -16.73 5.32
CA LYS A 602 -26.12 -15.92 4.96
C LYS A 602 -26.73 -16.33 3.64
N THR A 603 -25.92 -16.73 2.66
CA THR A 603 -26.39 -17.28 1.39
C THR A 603 -27.17 -18.57 1.61
N THR A 604 -26.66 -19.46 2.46
CA THR A 604 -27.35 -20.73 2.81
C THR A 604 -28.68 -20.47 3.52
N GLU A 605 -28.77 -19.45 4.37
CA GLU A 605 -30.03 -19.04 5.00
C GLU A 605 -31.04 -18.48 3.99
N LEU A 606 -30.58 -17.62 3.07
CA LEU A 606 -31.44 -17.00 2.05
C LEU A 606 -31.96 -18.03 1.05
N LEU A 607 -31.18 -19.05 0.70
CA LEU A 607 -31.60 -20.14 -0.18
C LEU A 607 -32.77 -20.96 0.39
N LYS A 608 -33.02 -20.91 1.71
CA LYS A 608 -34.21 -21.52 2.33
C LYS A 608 -35.50 -20.72 2.10
N LYS A 609 -35.38 -19.44 1.70
CA LYS A 609 -36.49 -18.47 1.63
C LYS A 609 -36.68 -17.87 0.24
N MET A 610 -35.66 -17.89 -0.61
CA MET A 610 -35.63 -17.22 -1.91
C MET A 610 -35.08 -18.15 -2.99
N GLU A 611 -35.53 -17.96 -4.23
CA GLU A 611 -34.94 -18.65 -5.38
C GLU A 611 -33.47 -18.23 -5.58
N PRO A 612 -32.58 -19.14 -5.99
CA PRO A 612 -31.15 -18.85 -6.14
C PRO A 612 -30.86 -17.62 -7.02
N LEU A 613 -31.61 -17.44 -8.11
CA LEU A 613 -31.45 -16.30 -9.03
C LEU A 613 -31.92 -14.96 -8.42
N SER A 614 -32.90 -14.98 -7.52
CA SER A 614 -33.33 -13.76 -6.80
C SER A 614 -32.22 -13.27 -5.88
N ILE A 615 -31.49 -14.18 -5.21
CA ILE A 615 -30.36 -13.80 -4.36
C ILE A 615 -29.26 -13.11 -5.18
N VAL A 616 -28.97 -13.64 -6.38
CA VAL A 616 -28.00 -13.03 -7.30
C VAL A 616 -28.44 -11.63 -7.71
N ASN A 617 -29.68 -11.47 -8.19
CA ASN A 617 -30.17 -10.21 -8.74
C ASN A 617 -30.47 -9.14 -7.68
N GLU A 618 -30.93 -9.54 -6.50
CA GLU A 618 -31.39 -8.60 -5.46
C GLU A 618 -30.31 -8.31 -4.41
N SER A 619 -29.32 -9.19 -4.21
CA SER A 619 -28.26 -9.00 -3.20
C SER A 619 -26.87 -8.87 -3.81
N ILE A 620 -26.44 -9.84 -4.63
CA ILE A 620 -25.06 -9.91 -5.11
C ILE A 620 -24.73 -8.81 -6.13
N ILE A 621 -25.51 -8.71 -7.21
CA ILE A 621 -25.28 -7.69 -8.25
C ILE A 621 -25.35 -6.27 -7.66
N PRO A 622 -26.35 -5.91 -6.83
CA PRO A 622 -26.38 -4.59 -6.19
C PRO A 622 -25.20 -4.32 -5.26
N ALA A 623 -24.66 -5.34 -4.58
CA ALA A 623 -23.46 -5.19 -3.75
C ALA A 623 -22.24 -4.87 -4.61
N LEU A 624 -22.00 -5.67 -5.66
CA LEU A 624 -20.88 -5.46 -6.59
C LEU A 624 -20.96 -4.10 -7.29
N ASN A 625 -22.14 -3.69 -7.73
CA ASN A 625 -22.35 -2.37 -8.32
C ASN A 625 -22.03 -1.25 -7.31
N SER A 626 -22.44 -1.41 -6.05
CA SER A 626 -22.14 -0.43 -5.00
C SER A 626 -20.64 -0.34 -4.72
N VAL A 627 -19.91 -1.47 -4.66
CA VAL A 627 -18.45 -1.47 -4.48
C VAL A 627 -17.76 -0.88 -5.71
N GLY A 628 -18.20 -1.22 -6.92
CA GLY A 628 -17.70 -0.65 -8.17
C GLY A 628 -17.85 0.87 -8.24
N VAL A 629 -19.03 1.40 -7.87
CA VAL A 629 -19.23 2.86 -7.81
C VAL A 629 -18.36 3.53 -6.74
N LYS A 630 -18.14 2.87 -5.59
CA LYS A 630 -17.22 3.38 -4.57
C LYS A 630 -15.76 3.37 -5.07
N PHE A 631 -15.38 2.38 -5.89
CA PHE A 631 -14.05 2.26 -6.48
C PHE A 631 -13.80 3.38 -7.50
N GLU A 632 -14.76 3.63 -8.40
CA GLU A 632 -14.70 4.74 -9.37
C GLU A 632 -14.62 6.12 -8.70
N LYS A 633 -15.11 6.25 -7.45
CA LYS A 633 -15.06 7.49 -6.66
C LYS A 633 -13.82 7.58 -5.75
N GLY A 634 -12.92 6.60 -5.78
CA GLY A 634 -11.75 6.54 -4.90
C GLY A 634 -12.09 6.39 -3.41
N ILE A 635 -13.28 5.86 -3.09
CA ILE A 635 -13.75 5.62 -1.71
C ILE A 635 -13.28 4.24 -1.21
N VAL A 636 -13.28 3.24 -2.10
CA VAL A 636 -12.66 1.93 -1.85
C VAL A 636 -11.57 1.71 -2.88
N PHE A 637 -10.56 0.92 -2.51
CA PHE A 637 -9.43 0.64 -3.39
C PHE A 637 -9.45 -0.82 -3.82
N LEU A 638 -8.46 -1.20 -4.63
CA LEU A 638 -8.32 -2.56 -5.14
C LEU A 638 -8.45 -3.67 -4.07
N PRO A 639 -7.86 -3.56 -2.85
CA PRO A 639 -7.93 -4.66 -1.90
C PRO A 639 -9.38 -4.95 -1.48
N GLN A 640 -10.16 -3.90 -1.21
CA GLN A 640 -11.57 -4.04 -0.85
C GLN A 640 -12.42 -4.56 -2.01
N LEU A 641 -12.12 -4.13 -3.25
CA LEU A 641 -12.81 -4.61 -4.44
C LEU A 641 -12.58 -6.13 -4.64
N ILE A 642 -11.34 -6.60 -4.53
CA ILE A 642 -10.99 -8.02 -4.63
C ILE A 642 -11.60 -8.82 -3.48
N ALA A 643 -11.51 -8.33 -2.24
CA ALA A 643 -12.13 -9.00 -1.08
C ALA A 643 -13.65 -9.17 -1.26
N SER A 644 -14.32 -8.17 -1.83
CA SER A 644 -15.74 -8.25 -2.18
C SER A 644 -16.01 -9.29 -3.27
N ALA A 645 -15.22 -9.29 -4.34
CA ALA A 645 -15.34 -10.26 -5.43
C ALA A 645 -15.12 -11.71 -4.96
N GLU A 646 -14.13 -11.98 -4.11
CA GLU A 646 -13.90 -13.30 -3.51
C GLU A 646 -15.06 -13.73 -2.60
N THR A 647 -15.61 -12.79 -1.82
CA THR A 647 -16.80 -13.04 -0.98
C THR A 647 -18.01 -13.41 -1.83
N VAL A 648 -18.14 -12.79 -3.01
CA VAL A 648 -19.14 -13.15 -4.00
C VAL A 648 -18.90 -14.53 -4.58
N GLN A 649 -17.66 -14.89 -4.93
CA GLN A 649 -17.34 -16.24 -5.43
C GLN A 649 -17.75 -17.34 -4.43
N LYS A 650 -17.54 -17.13 -3.12
CA LYS A 650 -18.02 -18.05 -2.08
C LYS A 650 -19.54 -18.21 -2.07
N SER A 651 -20.26 -17.08 -2.17
CA SER A 651 -21.73 -17.09 -2.26
C SER A 651 -22.21 -17.80 -3.55
N PHE A 652 -21.58 -17.50 -4.69
CA PHE A 652 -21.92 -18.11 -5.97
C PHE A 652 -21.66 -19.61 -6.00
N ALA A 653 -20.60 -20.11 -5.37
CA ALA A 653 -20.32 -21.54 -5.30
C ALA A 653 -21.51 -22.31 -4.67
N ILE A 654 -22.07 -21.77 -3.58
CA ILE A 654 -23.24 -22.34 -2.90
C ILE A 654 -24.51 -22.24 -3.76
N ILE A 655 -24.72 -21.08 -4.39
CA ILE A 655 -25.86 -20.85 -5.30
C ILE A 655 -25.79 -21.80 -6.51
N LYS A 656 -24.60 -22.03 -7.06
CA LYS A 656 -24.36 -22.96 -8.17
C LYS A 656 -24.69 -24.39 -7.78
N GLU A 657 -24.27 -24.83 -6.59
CA GLU A 657 -24.63 -26.15 -6.06
C GLU A 657 -26.15 -26.31 -5.91
N ALA A 658 -26.84 -25.27 -5.43
CA ALA A 658 -28.30 -25.26 -5.31
C ALA A 658 -29.02 -25.28 -6.68
N LEU A 659 -28.49 -24.58 -7.70
CA LEU A 659 -29.02 -24.59 -9.06
C LEU A 659 -28.85 -25.94 -9.75
N MET A 660 -27.69 -26.59 -9.58
CA MET A 660 -27.41 -27.93 -10.13
C MET A 660 -28.35 -29.00 -9.53
N LYS A 661 -28.67 -28.90 -8.24
CA LYS A 661 -29.66 -29.76 -7.57
C LYS A 661 -31.08 -29.60 -8.15
N ASN A 662 -31.37 -28.47 -8.77
CA ASN A 662 -32.68 -28.14 -9.34
C ASN A 662 -32.79 -28.37 -10.87
N ASN A 663 -31.84 -29.09 -11.50
CA ASN A 663 -31.80 -29.35 -12.96
C ASN A 663 -31.95 -28.08 -13.83
N LYS A 664 -31.50 -26.92 -13.35
CA LYS A 664 -31.38 -25.71 -14.18
C LYS A 664 -29.97 -25.68 -14.79
N GLU A 665 -29.89 -25.48 -16.11
CA GLU A 665 -28.62 -25.35 -16.84
C GLU A 665 -27.70 -24.28 -16.25
N GLU A 666 -26.39 -24.40 -16.51
CA GLU A 666 -25.36 -23.47 -16.04
C GLU A 666 -25.64 -22.06 -16.59
N VAL A 667 -26.11 -21.14 -15.72
CA VAL A 667 -26.39 -19.74 -16.11
C VAL A 667 -25.06 -18.98 -16.20
N VAL A 668 -24.42 -19.02 -17.36
CA VAL A 668 -23.23 -18.23 -17.69
C VAL A 668 -23.67 -17.05 -18.55
N LYS A 669 -23.40 -15.80 -18.13
CA LYS A 669 -23.78 -14.59 -18.90
C LYS A 669 -23.11 -14.53 -20.29
N GLY A 670 -21.92 -15.09 -20.41
CA GLY A 670 -21.13 -15.15 -21.64
C GLY A 670 -19.73 -15.70 -21.39
N LYS A 671 -19.04 -16.13 -22.46
CA LYS A 671 -17.63 -16.55 -22.42
C LYS A 671 -16.73 -15.44 -22.96
N ILE A 672 -15.66 -15.13 -22.26
CA ILE A 672 -14.72 -14.05 -22.59
C ILE A 672 -13.30 -14.61 -22.55
N ILE A 673 -12.48 -14.33 -23.56
CA ILE A 673 -11.04 -14.59 -23.48
C ILE A 673 -10.35 -13.39 -22.84
N LEU A 674 -9.41 -13.64 -21.93
CA LEU A 674 -8.46 -12.64 -21.45
C LEU A 674 -7.02 -13.11 -21.66
N ALA A 675 -6.17 -12.22 -22.17
CA ALA A 675 -4.75 -12.50 -22.41
C ALA A 675 -3.91 -11.23 -22.22
N THR A 676 -2.67 -11.38 -21.74
CA THR A 676 -1.65 -10.35 -21.99
C THR A 676 -1.01 -10.64 -23.34
N VAL A 677 -0.72 -9.58 -24.08
CA VAL A 677 -0.23 -9.70 -25.46
C VAL A 677 1.19 -10.27 -25.50
N GLU A 678 1.56 -10.81 -26.66
CA GLU A 678 2.91 -11.31 -26.93
C GLU A 678 3.98 -10.28 -26.51
N GLY A 679 4.96 -10.74 -25.74
CA GLY A 679 6.02 -9.92 -25.17
C GLY A 679 5.70 -9.29 -23.81
N ASP A 680 4.44 -9.29 -23.37
CA ASP A 680 4.06 -8.74 -22.07
C ASP A 680 3.86 -9.83 -21.03
N ILE A 681 4.69 -9.83 -20.00
CA ILE A 681 4.63 -10.78 -18.89
C ILE A 681 3.87 -10.23 -17.67
N HIS A 682 3.39 -8.98 -17.73
CA HIS A 682 2.66 -8.36 -16.63
C HIS A 682 1.19 -8.72 -16.71
N ASP A 683 0.72 -9.55 -15.80
CA ASP A 683 -0.64 -10.10 -15.81
C ASP A 683 -1.53 -9.58 -14.69
N ILE A 684 -1.06 -8.59 -13.93
CA ILE A 684 -1.80 -7.95 -12.84
C ILE A 684 -3.16 -7.43 -13.32
N GLY A 685 -3.18 -6.55 -14.32
CA GLY A 685 -4.43 -5.97 -14.84
C GLY A 685 -5.39 -7.05 -15.36
N LYS A 686 -4.88 -7.99 -16.16
CA LYS A 686 -5.66 -9.13 -16.68
C LYS A 686 -6.28 -9.98 -15.56
N ASN A 687 -5.50 -10.32 -14.53
CA ASN A 687 -5.97 -11.15 -13.42
C ASN A 687 -7.06 -10.44 -12.59
N ILE A 688 -6.95 -9.12 -12.44
CA ILE A 688 -8.02 -8.33 -11.79
C ILE A 688 -9.28 -8.38 -12.65
N VAL A 689 -9.18 -8.07 -13.96
CA VAL A 689 -10.33 -8.13 -14.87
C VAL A 689 -10.97 -9.52 -14.86
N LYS A 690 -10.17 -10.60 -14.78
CA LYS A 690 -10.66 -11.96 -14.62
C LYS A 690 -11.50 -12.13 -13.36
N VAL A 691 -10.92 -11.82 -12.19
CA VAL A 691 -11.61 -11.98 -10.89
C VAL A 691 -12.90 -11.17 -10.85
N ILE A 692 -12.88 -9.94 -11.38
CA ILE A 692 -14.06 -9.08 -11.44
C ILE A 692 -15.10 -9.65 -12.42
N LEU A 693 -14.75 -10.00 -13.66
CA LEU A 693 -15.71 -10.57 -14.62
C LEU A 693 -16.34 -11.88 -14.12
N GLU A 694 -15.53 -12.76 -13.50
CA GLU A 694 -16.03 -13.98 -12.88
C GLU A 694 -17.02 -13.68 -11.75
N SER A 695 -16.75 -12.66 -10.92
CA SER A 695 -17.68 -12.22 -9.86
C SER A 695 -19.03 -11.69 -10.40
N TYR A 696 -19.05 -11.17 -11.63
CA TYR A 696 -20.27 -10.72 -12.32
C TYR A 696 -21.00 -11.82 -13.11
N GLY A 697 -20.51 -13.07 -13.06
CA GLY A 697 -21.14 -14.25 -13.67
C GLY A 697 -20.71 -14.55 -15.11
N PHE A 698 -19.61 -13.98 -15.58
CA PHE A 698 -19.00 -14.33 -16.87
C PHE A 698 -18.03 -15.51 -16.71
N LYS A 699 -17.91 -16.34 -17.76
CA LYS A 699 -16.89 -17.39 -17.83
C LYS A 699 -15.66 -16.84 -18.53
N VAL A 700 -14.56 -16.70 -17.78
CA VAL A 700 -13.30 -16.21 -18.31
C VAL A 700 -12.41 -17.37 -18.74
N ILE A 701 -11.98 -17.35 -20.00
CA ILE A 701 -10.92 -18.22 -20.54
C ILE A 701 -9.63 -17.41 -20.48
N ASP A 702 -8.88 -17.66 -19.44
CA ASP A 702 -7.60 -17.01 -19.19
C ASP A 702 -6.48 -17.72 -19.94
N LEU A 703 -5.96 -17.09 -20.99
CA LEU A 703 -4.83 -17.61 -21.77
C LEU A 703 -3.47 -17.35 -21.11
N GLY A 704 -3.46 -16.63 -19.98
CA GLY A 704 -2.26 -16.31 -19.25
C GLY A 704 -1.54 -15.10 -19.85
N LYS A 705 -0.21 -15.17 -19.79
CA LYS A 705 0.69 -14.07 -20.15
C LYS A 705 1.60 -14.41 -21.31
N ASN A 706 2.10 -13.38 -22.00
CA ASN A 706 2.95 -13.50 -23.17
C ASN A 706 2.30 -14.38 -24.26
N VAL A 707 1.04 -14.09 -24.59
CA VAL A 707 0.24 -14.96 -25.46
C VAL A 707 0.39 -14.54 -26.93
N PRO A 708 0.84 -15.45 -27.82
CA PRO A 708 0.90 -15.18 -29.25
C PRO A 708 -0.48 -14.86 -29.86
N ALA A 709 -0.51 -13.96 -30.84
CA ALA A 709 -1.75 -13.56 -31.52
C ALA A 709 -2.51 -14.76 -32.13
N GLU A 710 -1.76 -15.72 -32.69
CA GLU A 710 -2.28 -16.92 -33.31
C GLU A 710 -2.99 -17.83 -32.30
N GLU A 711 -2.49 -17.88 -31.07
CA GLU A 711 -3.10 -18.66 -29.99
C GLU A 711 -4.41 -18.04 -29.53
N VAL A 712 -4.47 -16.70 -29.40
CA VAL A 712 -5.72 -15.98 -29.10
C VAL A 712 -6.78 -16.29 -30.15
N LEU A 713 -6.43 -16.19 -31.44
CA LEU A 713 -7.36 -16.49 -32.53
C LEU A 713 -7.79 -17.96 -32.55
N ARG A 714 -6.85 -18.89 -32.32
CA ARG A 714 -7.13 -20.33 -32.29
C ARG A 714 -8.16 -20.65 -31.22
N VAL A 715 -7.94 -20.22 -29.98
CA VAL A 715 -8.86 -20.50 -28.87
C VAL A 715 -10.19 -19.77 -29.06
N ALA A 716 -10.18 -18.53 -29.56
CA ALA A 716 -11.40 -17.79 -29.84
C ALA A 716 -12.30 -18.50 -30.87
N ARG A 717 -11.70 -19.10 -31.90
CA ARG A 717 -12.39 -19.91 -32.91
C ARG A 717 -12.91 -21.23 -32.32
N GLU A 718 -12.07 -21.97 -31.60
CA GLU A 718 -12.42 -23.28 -31.03
C GLU A 718 -13.55 -23.20 -29.98
N GLN A 719 -13.60 -22.09 -29.23
CA GLN A 719 -14.57 -21.91 -28.14
C GLN A 719 -15.74 -20.99 -28.50
N GLU A 720 -15.85 -20.59 -29.77
CA GLU A 720 -16.90 -19.71 -30.32
C GLU A 720 -17.05 -18.39 -29.54
N ILE A 721 -15.91 -17.77 -29.22
CA ILE A 721 -15.84 -16.57 -28.39
C ILE A 721 -16.18 -15.34 -29.23
N THR A 722 -17.02 -14.46 -28.68
CA THR A 722 -17.44 -13.21 -29.34
C THR A 722 -16.83 -11.95 -28.74
N LEU A 723 -16.17 -12.05 -27.58
CA LEU A 723 -15.50 -10.95 -26.89
C LEU A 723 -14.12 -11.39 -26.39
N VAL A 724 -13.07 -10.66 -26.80
CA VAL A 724 -11.68 -10.87 -26.38
C VAL A 724 -11.19 -9.61 -25.66
N GLY A 725 -10.58 -9.78 -24.49
CA GLY A 725 -9.89 -8.73 -23.76
C GLY A 725 -8.37 -8.91 -23.84
N LEU A 726 -7.66 -7.85 -24.24
CA LEU A 726 -6.21 -7.82 -24.33
C LEU A 726 -5.63 -6.80 -23.34
N SER A 727 -4.52 -7.17 -22.68
CA SER A 727 -3.82 -6.31 -21.73
C SER A 727 -2.34 -6.11 -22.10
N ALA A 728 -1.83 -4.90 -21.91
CA ALA A 728 -0.41 -4.57 -22.01
C ALA A 728 -0.01 -3.53 -20.94
N LEU A 729 1.10 -3.74 -20.24
CA LEU A 729 1.66 -2.80 -19.26
C LEU A 729 2.83 -1.99 -19.84
N MET A 730 3.64 -2.56 -20.74
CA MET A 730 4.84 -1.88 -21.25
C MET A 730 4.57 -1.15 -22.55
N THR A 731 5.16 0.04 -22.74
CA THR A 731 5.11 0.74 -24.04
C THR A 731 5.74 -0.11 -25.15
N THR A 732 6.70 -0.96 -24.82
CA THR A 732 7.34 -1.92 -25.73
C THR A 732 6.41 -3.01 -26.26
N THR A 733 5.27 -3.29 -25.63
CA THR A 733 4.40 -4.45 -25.97
C THR A 733 3.10 -4.04 -26.67
N VAL A 734 2.80 -2.74 -26.74
CA VAL A 734 1.51 -2.26 -27.25
C VAL A 734 1.30 -2.59 -28.75
N LYS A 735 2.35 -2.63 -29.58
CA LYS A 735 2.21 -3.05 -30.99
C LYS A 735 1.81 -4.53 -31.15
N SER A 736 2.11 -5.39 -30.17
CA SER A 736 1.63 -6.79 -30.18
C SER A 736 0.11 -6.87 -30.03
N MET A 737 -0.50 -5.87 -29.39
CA MET A 737 -1.95 -5.72 -29.28
C MET A 737 -2.57 -5.45 -30.65
N GLU A 738 -2.00 -4.50 -31.40
CA GLU A 738 -2.42 -4.20 -32.78
C GLU A 738 -2.33 -5.43 -33.68
N LYS A 739 -1.20 -6.16 -33.64
CA LYS A 739 -1.01 -7.43 -34.38
C LYS A 739 -2.14 -8.44 -34.08
N THR A 740 -2.52 -8.57 -32.82
CA THR A 740 -3.59 -9.48 -32.40
C THR A 740 -4.96 -9.03 -32.94
N ILE A 741 -5.27 -7.74 -32.87
CA ILE A 741 -6.52 -7.17 -33.40
C ILE A 741 -6.58 -7.37 -34.91
N MET A 742 -5.51 -7.05 -35.64
CA MET A 742 -5.43 -7.24 -37.08
C MET A 742 -5.69 -8.70 -37.48
N LEU A 743 -5.04 -9.65 -36.80
CA LEU A 743 -5.21 -11.08 -37.08
C LEU A 743 -6.67 -11.54 -36.84
N ILE A 744 -7.32 -11.03 -35.79
CA ILE A 744 -8.76 -11.29 -35.53
C ILE A 744 -9.62 -10.72 -36.68
N ARG A 745 -9.35 -9.51 -37.15
CA ARG A 745 -10.10 -8.90 -38.27
C ARG A 745 -9.94 -9.66 -39.58
N GLU A 746 -8.71 -10.04 -39.91
CA GLU A 746 -8.39 -10.81 -41.13
C GLU A 746 -9.06 -12.18 -41.15
N SER A 747 -9.36 -12.75 -39.97
CA SER A 747 -10.05 -14.04 -39.86
C SER A 747 -11.52 -14.01 -40.29
N GLY A 748 -12.13 -12.82 -40.39
CA GLY A 748 -13.56 -12.64 -40.71
C GLY A 748 -14.54 -13.07 -39.60
N LEU A 749 -14.04 -13.46 -38.42
CA LEU A 749 -14.89 -13.80 -37.28
C LEU A 749 -15.50 -12.54 -36.65
N ASN A 750 -16.78 -12.62 -36.26
CA ASN A 750 -17.47 -11.53 -35.58
C ASN A 750 -17.08 -11.45 -34.09
N ILE A 751 -15.82 -11.09 -33.83
CA ILE A 751 -15.24 -10.98 -32.50
C ILE A 751 -15.03 -9.51 -32.18
N LYS A 752 -15.57 -9.07 -31.06
CA LYS A 752 -15.28 -7.76 -30.49
C LYS A 752 -14.04 -7.82 -29.62
N VAL A 753 -13.20 -6.79 -29.68
CA VAL A 753 -11.96 -6.69 -28.91
C VAL A 753 -12.03 -5.48 -27.99
N MET A 754 -11.90 -5.72 -26.69
CA MET A 754 -11.65 -4.69 -25.70
C MET A 754 -10.17 -4.70 -25.31
N VAL A 755 -9.59 -3.51 -25.11
CA VAL A 755 -8.18 -3.34 -24.73
C VAL A 755 -8.04 -2.48 -23.48
N GLY A 756 -7.01 -2.73 -22.68
CA GLY A 756 -6.67 -1.93 -21.50
C GLY A 756 -5.23 -2.14 -21.02
N GLY A 757 -4.79 -1.31 -20.09
CA GLY A 757 -3.42 -1.34 -19.55
C GLY A 757 -2.85 0.05 -19.29
N ALA A 758 -1.84 0.15 -18.41
CA ALA A 758 -1.37 1.45 -17.87
C ALA A 758 -0.80 2.41 -18.93
N VAL A 759 -0.31 1.88 -20.05
CA VAL A 759 0.27 2.64 -21.15
C VAL A 759 -0.72 2.97 -22.28
N LEU A 760 -1.98 2.55 -22.14
CA LEU A 760 -3.01 2.76 -23.16
C LEU A 760 -3.84 4.02 -22.87
N THR A 761 -4.23 4.68 -23.95
CA THR A 761 -5.21 5.77 -23.94
C THR A 761 -6.39 5.40 -24.84
N GLU A 762 -7.54 6.07 -24.68
CA GLU A 762 -8.71 5.83 -25.54
C GLU A 762 -8.40 6.13 -27.02
N GLU A 763 -7.61 7.17 -27.27
CA GLU A 763 -7.18 7.55 -28.61
C GLU A 763 -6.29 6.48 -29.24
N TYR A 764 -5.34 5.94 -28.46
CA TYR A 764 -4.48 4.85 -28.91
C TYR A 764 -5.28 3.57 -29.17
N ALA A 765 -6.19 3.19 -28.28
CA ALA A 765 -7.03 2.01 -28.45
C ALA A 765 -7.82 2.07 -29.77
N LYS A 766 -8.32 3.26 -30.15
CA LYS A 766 -9.01 3.48 -31.42
C LYS A 766 -8.05 3.36 -32.61
N SER A 767 -6.83 3.90 -32.51
CA SER A 767 -5.88 3.88 -33.63
C SER A 767 -5.44 2.46 -34.01
N ILE A 768 -5.35 1.54 -33.05
CA ILE A 768 -5.03 0.12 -33.27
C ILE A 768 -6.25 -0.75 -33.65
N GLY A 769 -7.42 -0.15 -33.84
CA GLY A 769 -8.63 -0.85 -34.31
C GLY A 769 -9.40 -1.66 -33.26
N ALA A 770 -9.20 -1.38 -31.96
CA ALA A 770 -10.00 -1.99 -30.89
C ALA A 770 -11.46 -1.51 -30.96
N ASP A 771 -12.42 -2.37 -30.59
CA ASP A 771 -13.83 -1.97 -30.51
C ASP A 771 -14.12 -1.16 -29.24
N PHE A 772 -13.41 -1.46 -28.16
CA PHE A 772 -13.61 -0.83 -26.86
C PHE A 772 -12.29 -0.57 -26.14
N TYR A 773 -12.24 0.54 -25.41
CA TYR A 773 -11.19 0.84 -24.45
C TYR A 773 -11.75 0.66 -23.03
N ALA A 774 -11.14 -0.22 -22.26
CA ALA A 774 -11.42 -0.40 -20.84
C ALA A 774 -10.35 0.32 -20.03
N LYS A 775 -10.69 1.51 -19.53
CA LYS A 775 -9.79 2.30 -18.67
C LYS A 775 -9.51 1.62 -17.32
N ASP A 776 -10.42 0.78 -16.85
CA ASP A 776 -10.33 0.05 -15.59
C ASP A 776 -11.10 -1.28 -15.65
N ALA A 777 -11.01 -2.06 -14.57
CA ALA A 777 -11.66 -3.37 -14.49
C ALA A 777 -13.19 -3.30 -14.50
N MET A 778 -13.78 -2.21 -14.00
CA MET A 778 -15.23 -2.02 -13.98
C MET A 778 -15.77 -1.68 -15.37
N GLU A 779 -15.03 -0.90 -16.15
CA GLU A 779 -15.38 -0.61 -17.55
C GLU A 779 -15.39 -1.91 -18.38
N SER A 780 -14.47 -2.84 -18.11
CA SER A 780 -14.48 -4.18 -18.73
C SER A 780 -15.80 -4.93 -18.46
N VAL A 781 -16.35 -4.81 -17.25
CA VAL A 781 -17.66 -5.40 -16.90
C VAL A 781 -18.78 -4.73 -17.70
N LYS A 782 -18.82 -3.39 -17.77
CA LYS A 782 -19.84 -2.66 -18.53
C LYS A 782 -19.81 -3.02 -20.01
N ILE A 783 -18.62 -3.13 -20.60
CA ILE A 783 -18.43 -3.58 -21.98
C ILE A 783 -18.98 -5.00 -22.15
N ALA A 784 -18.63 -5.93 -21.26
CA ALA A 784 -19.11 -7.30 -21.31
C ALA A 784 -20.64 -7.40 -21.14
N GLU A 785 -21.22 -6.67 -20.18
CA GLU A 785 -22.67 -6.62 -19.98
C GLU A 785 -23.38 -6.07 -21.23
N ASN A 786 -22.93 -4.96 -21.79
CA ASN A 786 -23.51 -4.42 -23.02
C ASN A 786 -23.38 -5.38 -24.22
N HIS A 787 -22.26 -6.10 -24.33
CA HIS A 787 -22.02 -7.05 -25.40
C HIS A 787 -22.94 -8.28 -25.33
N PHE A 788 -23.21 -8.79 -24.13
CA PHE A 788 -24.02 -10.01 -23.94
C PHE A 788 -25.50 -9.75 -23.62
N ILE A 789 -25.88 -8.56 -23.12
CA ILE A 789 -27.28 -8.16 -22.87
C ILE A 789 -27.97 -7.71 -24.17
N ALA A 790 -27.22 -7.28 -25.19
CA ALA A 790 -27.76 -6.88 -26.49
C ALA A 790 -28.23 -8.07 -27.38
N LYS A 791 -28.47 -9.26 -26.82
CA LYS A 791 -28.94 -10.46 -27.53
C LYS A 791 -30.20 -11.07 -26.95
#